data_AF-A0A094C874-F1
#
_entry.id   AF-A0A094C874-F1
#
_cell.length_a   1.000
_cell.length_b   1.000
_cell.length_c   1.000
_cell.angle_alpha   90.00
_cell.angle_beta   90.00
_cell.angle_gamma   90.00
#
_symmetry.space_group_name_H-M   'P 1'
#
loop_
_entity.id
_entity.type
_entity.pdbx_description
1 polymer ?
#
loop_
_entity_poly.entity_id
_entity_poly.type
_entity_poly.pdbx_seq_one_letter_code
_entity_poly.pdbx_strand_id
1 'polypeptide(L)'
;KADLATLKEAAARSLRQIMAEKKREREREEQKAEKQANVPSQKKDPNQPWFPPATALAEWELLKQMELANSEPLDELMDMIGLEDVKQEFLSIKSRVDTAVRQGVSLSKERFGCSLLGNPGTGKTTVARLYAKFLTSVGVIAGTQFEETTGSTLASKGVTGCKKLLDDIQNKGGGVVFIDEAYQLTSGNSQGGGAVLDFLLPEVENLTGKVVFVLAGYDKEMESFFSHNPGLPSRFPTDMKFADYTDDELLRILELKINSRYDGAMEVEDGLRGLYCRVITRRIGYGRGRPGFGNARTVENTLATIIKRQAVRLRKERAALTPDKPKPKDLYLTKEDVIGPEPSEALRGSTAWKKLSKLIGLKDVKEAVSSMCDTITENYKRELAEQPPIQYSLNKVFLGNPGTGKTTVGKLYAGILVDLGLLSKRDVVLKTPSDFVGSALGHSEQQTKGILAAAEGKVLIIDEAYGLYGGGGMSDPYKSAVIDTIVAEVQSVPGDDRCVLLCGYQDQMEDMFQNVNPGLSRRFPIASAFQFGDFDDNELSQILDLKLKEQAFEITDQARTVVLDMLDRARNRPNFGNAGEVDILLNVAKICHQTRRTKGLAKYATKFEAKDFDENFDRANRSETNVKELFKKTVGQESIMALLEGYQQTVRTLKSLDLDVKENIPFNFLFRGPPGTGKTTTARKMGKVFYDMGFLATAELIDVSATDLVGQYVGQTGPKVQKLLDKALGKVLFIDEAYRLGEGHFAKEAMDELVDCTTKTKYHKKLVIILAGYERDINSLMSTNPGLTSRFPEVIDFRGLTPGECFTLLTSTMASQKIMLMAKRVDMDISPLEAPSEEFERAIHAHFECLAQLNNWASARDVETLSKSIFNRAIKNLEQLKRGQLPISEEMINSECLAMILERKSRVQSIGTPMFPTRSILEPQLQTPKRPTTTITMTSTQSQVTADPDPQPEEQQKDNHPVIELTITDKPKYQTPLRDAGVSDAVWEQLQRDQEAEIRQEEEYQALLKARDIASDAEREKIVKRLVEEEARRKKEAELREKLALMGCCPMGYQWIKQGGGYRCAGGSHFMSDASLR
;
A
#
# COMPACT_ATOMS: atom_id res chain seq x y z
N LYS A 1 78.29 -19.57 -65.50
CA LYS A 1 79.34 -20.00 -64.53
C LYS A 1 79.33 -19.15 -63.25
N ALA A 2 79.10 -17.84 -63.31
CA ALA A 2 78.99 -16.98 -62.11
C ALA A 2 77.87 -17.43 -61.14
N ASP A 3 76.67 -17.72 -61.64
CA ASP A 3 75.49 -18.04 -60.80
C ASP A 3 75.60 -19.38 -60.03
N LEU A 4 76.46 -20.29 -60.49
CA LEU A 4 76.71 -21.55 -59.80
C LEU A 4 77.66 -21.37 -58.59
N ALA A 5 78.42 -20.27 -58.55
CA ALA A 5 79.28 -19.94 -57.42
C ALA A 5 78.47 -19.27 -56.30
N THR A 6 77.62 -18.29 -56.66
CA THR A 6 76.75 -17.58 -55.70
C THR A 6 75.74 -18.51 -55.02
N LEU A 7 75.13 -19.45 -55.75
CA LEU A 7 74.24 -20.47 -55.16
C LEU A 7 74.98 -21.40 -54.18
N LYS A 8 76.21 -21.82 -54.49
CA LYS A 8 77.03 -22.63 -53.57
C LYS A 8 77.43 -21.85 -52.33
N GLU A 9 77.71 -20.55 -52.46
CA GLU A 9 78.06 -19.70 -51.32
C GLU A 9 76.85 -19.42 -50.41
N ALA A 10 75.66 -19.20 -50.97
CA ALA A 10 74.42 -19.08 -50.21
C ALA A 10 74.08 -20.36 -49.44
N ALA A 11 74.19 -21.53 -50.08
CA ALA A 11 74.01 -22.83 -49.43
C ALA A 11 75.04 -23.05 -48.29
N ALA A 12 76.30 -22.67 -48.49
CA ALA A 12 77.34 -22.78 -47.47
C ALA A 12 77.11 -21.83 -46.27
N ARG A 13 76.54 -20.64 -46.48
CA ARG A 13 76.16 -19.72 -45.39
C ARG A 13 74.99 -20.27 -44.57
N SER A 14 73.95 -20.79 -45.22
CA SER A 14 72.81 -21.45 -44.56
C SER A 14 73.24 -22.65 -43.72
N LEU A 15 74.08 -23.54 -44.28
CA LEU A 15 74.66 -24.68 -43.55
C LEU A 15 75.48 -24.24 -42.32
N ARG A 16 76.24 -23.14 -42.41
CA ARG A 16 76.98 -22.59 -41.27
C ARG A 16 76.07 -22.01 -40.18
N GLN A 17 74.95 -21.37 -40.54
CA GLN A 17 73.96 -20.93 -39.55
C GLN A 17 73.32 -22.12 -38.84
N ILE A 18 72.85 -23.12 -39.57
CA ILE A 18 72.23 -24.34 -39.01
C ILE A 18 73.21 -25.09 -38.09
N MET A 19 74.50 -25.18 -38.46
CA MET A 19 75.52 -25.78 -37.59
C MET A 19 75.82 -24.93 -36.35
N ALA A 20 75.78 -23.60 -36.44
CA ALA A 20 75.96 -22.72 -35.28
C ALA A 20 74.76 -22.78 -34.31
N GLU A 21 73.55 -22.93 -34.84
CA GLU A 21 72.33 -23.14 -34.05
C GLU A 21 72.38 -24.48 -33.31
N LYS A 22 72.67 -25.58 -34.01
CA LYS A 22 72.84 -26.90 -33.38
C LYS A 22 74.00 -26.95 -32.38
N LYS A 23 75.04 -26.14 -32.55
CA LYS A 23 76.11 -26.02 -31.55
C LYS A 23 75.62 -25.30 -30.30
N ARG A 24 74.83 -24.23 -30.43
CA ARG A 24 74.20 -23.52 -29.30
C ARG A 24 73.14 -24.36 -28.59
N GLU A 25 72.43 -25.22 -29.31
CA GLU A 25 71.53 -26.22 -28.71
C GLU A 25 72.33 -27.23 -27.87
N ARG A 26 73.41 -27.82 -28.43
CA ARG A 26 74.29 -28.71 -27.66
C ARG A 26 74.93 -28.03 -26.44
N GLU A 27 75.43 -26.80 -26.57
CA GLU A 27 75.99 -26.05 -25.44
C GLU A 27 74.93 -25.74 -24.36
N ARG A 28 73.65 -25.60 -24.74
CA ARG A 28 72.52 -25.50 -23.79
C ARG A 28 72.13 -26.84 -23.16
N GLU A 29 72.22 -27.94 -23.90
CA GLU A 29 71.98 -29.30 -23.41
C GLU A 29 73.09 -29.74 -22.44
N GLU A 30 74.36 -29.45 -22.74
CA GLU A 30 75.50 -29.69 -21.86
C GLU A 30 75.41 -28.84 -20.57
N GLN A 31 75.02 -27.56 -20.67
CA GLN A 31 74.74 -26.73 -19.47
C GLN A 31 73.50 -27.19 -18.67
N LYS A 32 72.52 -27.85 -19.30
CA LYS A 32 71.43 -28.52 -18.58
C LYS A 32 71.92 -29.78 -17.88
N ALA A 33 72.77 -30.58 -18.52
CA ALA A 33 73.34 -31.80 -17.97
C ALA A 33 74.25 -31.51 -16.76
N GLU A 34 75.13 -30.50 -16.83
CA GLU A 34 75.96 -30.09 -15.68
C GLU A 34 75.13 -29.58 -14.49
N LYS A 35 73.99 -28.91 -14.74
CA LYS A 35 73.07 -28.51 -13.67
C LYS A 35 72.27 -29.68 -13.07
N GLN A 36 71.95 -30.70 -13.87
CA GLN A 36 71.30 -31.92 -13.37
C GLN A 36 72.27 -32.84 -12.59
N ALA A 37 73.56 -32.81 -12.90
CA ALA A 37 74.57 -33.62 -12.23
C ALA A 37 74.86 -33.24 -10.76
N ASN A 38 74.38 -32.08 -10.28
CA ASN A 38 74.72 -31.53 -8.97
C ASN A 38 73.53 -31.39 -8.00
N VAL A 39 72.44 -32.14 -8.23
CA VAL A 39 71.32 -32.26 -7.28
C VAL A 39 71.66 -33.36 -6.25
N PRO A 40 71.64 -33.09 -4.93
CA PRO A 40 71.89 -34.11 -3.93
C PRO A 40 70.82 -35.19 -3.99
N SER A 41 71.21 -36.45 -4.15
CA SER A 41 70.31 -37.60 -4.14
C SER A 41 69.82 -37.92 -2.72
N GLN A 42 68.92 -37.08 -2.21
CA GLN A 42 68.13 -37.40 -1.02
C GLN A 42 67.26 -38.62 -1.32
N LYS A 43 67.73 -39.79 -0.89
CA LYS A 43 66.88 -40.98 -0.72
C LYS A 43 65.78 -40.63 0.28
N LYS A 44 64.59 -40.29 -0.20
CA LYS A 44 63.41 -40.13 0.66
C LYS A 44 63.10 -41.45 1.33
N ASP A 45 62.81 -41.38 2.62
CA ASP A 45 62.37 -42.50 3.44
C ASP A 45 61.00 -42.98 2.94
N PRO A 46 60.82 -44.29 2.61
CA PRO A 46 59.55 -44.81 2.10
C PRO A 46 58.34 -44.61 3.03
N ASN A 47 58.58 -44.32 4.31
CA ASN A 47 57.53 -44.14 5.33
C ASN A 47 57.19 -42.67 5.66
N GLN A 48 57.74 -41.69 4.95
CA GLN A 48 57.42 -40.28 5.22
C GLN A 48 56.01 -39.93 4.66
N PRO A 49 55.07 -39.39 5.46
CA PRO A 49 53.75 -39.02 4.98
C PRO A 49 53.85 -37.99 3.84
N TRP A 50 53.13 -38.22 2.75
CA TRP A 50 52.99 -37.23 1.69
C TRP A 50 52.07 -36.11 2.19
N PHE A 51 52.63 -34.90 2.29
CA PHE A 51 51.87 -33.69 2.53
C PHE A 51 51.56 -33.06 1.15
N PRO A 52 50.29 -32.80 0.81
CA PRO A 52 49.95 -32.06 -0.40
C PRO A 52 50.52 -30.63 -0.33
N PRO A 53 50.85 -30.00 -1.48
CA PRO A 53 51.28 -28.61 -1.52
C PRO A 53 50.23 -27.66 -0.94
N ALA A 54 50.67 -26.57 -0.31
CA ALA A 54 49.77 -25.61 0.34
C ALA A 54 49.02 -24.68 -0.64
N THR A 55 49.47 -24.60 -1.90
CA THR A 55 48.84 -23.83 -2.98
C THR A 55 49.03 -24.52 -4.34
N ALA A 56 48.11 -24.27 -5.27
CA ALA A 56 48.17 -24.73 -6.66
C ALA A 56 49.41 -24.21 -7.40
N LEU A 57 49.89 -23.00 -7.08
CA LEU A 57 51.13 -22.49 -7.66
C LEU A 57 52.34 -23.34 -7.23
N ALA A 58 52.44 -23.70 -5.94
CA ALA A 58 53.50 -24.56 -5.44
C ALA A 58 53.41 -25.99 -5.99
N GLU A 59 52.20 -26.50 -6.21
CA GLU A 59 51.95 -27.77 -6.88
C GLU A 59 52.37 -27.74 -8.35
N TRP A 60 52.05 -26.66 -9.07
CA TRP A 60 52.45 -26.49 -10.46
C TRP A 60 53.97 -26.35 -10.60
N GLU A 61 54.64 -25.61 -9.73
CA GLU A 61 56.11 -25.57 -9.67
C GLU A 61 56.72 -26.95 -9.40
N LEU A 62 56.10 -27.76 -8.52
CA LEU A 62 56.53 -29.14 -8.27
C LEU A 62 56.37 -30.02 -9.51
N LEU A 63 55.25 -29.90 -10.24
CA LEU A 63 55.00 -30.62 -11.50
C LEU A 63 55.99 -30.22 -12.61
N LYS A 64 56.35 -28.93 -12.72
CA LYS A 64 57.42 -28.46 -13.61
C LYS A 64 58.78 -29.08 -13.26
N GLN A 65 59.09 -29.22 -11.97
CA GLN A 65 60.36 -29.77 -11.51
C GLN A 65 60.45 -31.30 -11.62
N MET A 66 59.38 -32.03 -11.30
CA MET A 66 59.36 -33.49 -11.24
C MET A 66 58.96 -34.17 -12.55
N GLU A 67 57.93 -33.67 -13.24
CA GLU A 67 57.39 -34.28 -14.46
C GLU A 67 57.78 -33.51 -15.74
N LEU A 68 58.62 -32.47 -15.64
CA LEU A 68 58.99 -31.56 -16.74
C LEU A 68 57.77 -30.94 -17.45
N ALA A 69 56.67 -30.77 -16.72
CA ALA A 69 55.43 -30.21 -17.26
C ALA A 69 55.64 -28.77 -17.79
N ASN A 70 54.97 -28.44 -18.89
CA ASN A 70 54.99 -27.10 -19.47
C ASN A 70 53.63 -26.77 -20.10
N SER A 71 53.10 -25.57 -19.82
CA SER A 71 51.84 -25.08 -20.38
C SER A 71 51.72 -23.58 -20.12
N GLU A 72 51.88 -22.76 -21.16
CA GLU A 72 51.73 -21.30 -21.11
C GLU A 72 50.37 -20.85 -20.53
N PRO A 73 49.21 -21.48 -20.86
CA PRO A 73 47.92 -21.12 -20.25
C PRO A 73 47.82 -21.39 -18.75
N LEU A 74 48.54 -22.39 -18.22
CA LEU A 74 48.61 -22.63 -16.78
C LEU A 74 49.50 -21.60 -16.09
N ASP A 75 50.58 -21.16 -16.73
CA ASP A 75 51.42 -20.07 -16.20
C ASP A 75 50.62 -18.75 -16.12
N GLU A 76 49.92 -18.39 -17.20
CA GLU A 76 49.04 -17.22 -17.24
C GLU A 76 47.92 -17.30 -16.19
N LEU A 77 47.39 -18.49 -15.90
CA LEU A 77 46.39 -18.71 -14.84
C LEU A 77 47.00 -18.58 -13.43
N MET A 78 48.19 -19.15 -13.18
CA MET A 78 48.80 -19.12 -11.85
C MET A 78 49.20 -17.70 -11.42
N ASP A 79 49.62 -16.86 -12.37
CA ASP A 79 49.91 -15.43 -12.18
C ASP A 79 48.66 -14.58 -11.87
N MET A 80 47.43 -15.09 -12.15
CA MET A 80 46.21 -14.37 -11.77
C MET A 80 46.07 -14.28 -10.24
N ILE A 81 45.55 -13.15 -9.75
CA ILE A 81 45.28 -12.95 -8.32
C ILE A 81 44.13 -13.86 -7.88
N GLY A 82 44.31 -14.57 -6.76
CA GLY A 82 43.31 -15.44 -6.15
C GLY A 82 42.98 -16.69 -6.98
N LEU A 83 41.70 -17.06 -7.01
CA LEU A 83 41.14 -18.16 -7.79
C LEU A 83 41.72 -19.55 -7.44
N GLU A 84 42.03 -19.79 -6.17
CA GLU A 84 42.73 -21.01 -5.72
C GLU A 84 41.99 -22.31 -6.07
N ASP A 85 40.67 -22.38 -5.79
CA ASP A 85 39.83 -23.54 -6.13
C ASP A 85 39.81 -23.82 -7.65
N VAL A 86 39.78 -22.76 -8.46
CA VAL A 86 39.79 -22.85 -9.93
C VAL A 86 41.16 -23.31 -10.45
N LYS A 87 42.25 -22.83 -9.85
CA LYS A 87 43.62 -23.27 -10.16
C LYS A 87 43.81 -24.75 -9.84
N GLN A 88 43.28 -25.20 -8.69
CA GLN A 88 43.27 -26.61 -8.29
C GLN A 88 42.49 -27.48 -9.30
N GLU A 89 41.30 -27.06 -9.74
CA GLU A 89 40.55 -27.81 -10.76
C GLU A 89 41.29 -27.91 -12.12
N PHE A 90 42.01 -26.87 -12.54
CA PHE A 90 42.85 -26.95 -13.74
C PHE A 90 43.98 -27.99 -13.59
N LEU A 91 44.61 -28.08 -12.41
CA LEU A 91 45.62 -29.12 -12.12
C LEU A 91 45.00 -30.52 -12.07
N SER A 92 43.84 -30.68 -11.44
CA SER A 92 43.05 -31.92 -11.43
C SER A 92 42.74 -32.41 -12.84
N ILE A 93 42.25 -31.53 -13.72
CA ILE A 93 41.98 -31.84 -15.13
C ILE A 93 43.29 -32.20 -15.85
N LYS A 94 44.38 -31.46 -15.63
CA LYS A 94 45.69 -31.81 -16.22
C LYS A 94 46.14 -33.21 -15.80
N SER A 95 46.11 -33.52 -14.50
CA SER A 95 46.49 -34.83 -13.97
C SER A 95 45.62 -35.95 -14.53
N ARG A 96 44.30 -35.73 -14.71
CA ARG A 96 43.40 -36.67 -15.39
C ARG A 96 43.82 -36.92 -16.83
N VAL A 97 44.05 -35.85 -17.61
CA VAL A 97 44.46 -35.97 -19.02
C VAL A 97 45.82 -36.64 -19.16
N ASP A 98 46.83 -36.21 -18.40
CA ASP A 98 48.16 -36.82 -18.41
C ASP A 98 48.11 -38.30 -18.00
N THR A 99 47.21 -38.69 -17.10
CA THR A 99 47.00 -40.08 -16.69
C THR A 99 46.34 -40.89 -17.81
N ALA A 100 45.29 -40.37 -18.44
CA ALA A 100 44.64 -41.03 -19.57
C ALA A 100 45.61 -41.22 -20.76
N VAL A 101 46.44 -40.21 -21.06
CA VAL A 101 47.51 -40.30 -22.07
C VAL A 101 48.55 -41.36 -21.69
N ARG A 102 49.02 -41.37 -20.43
CA ARG A 102 49.93 -42.41 -19.90
C ARG A 102 49.34 -43.83 -19.97
N GLN A 103 48.02 -43.96 -19.84
CA GLN A 103 47.28 -45.23 -19.94
C GLN A 103 46.93 -45.62 -21.39
N GLY A 104 47.18 -44.77 -22.38
CA GLY A 104 46.79 -45.00 -23.78
C GLY A 104 45.29 -44.91 -24.04
N VAL A 105 44.53 -44.25 -23.17
CA VAL A 105 43.08 -44.06 -23.28
C VAL A 105 42.78 -42.87 -24.19
N SER A 106 41.79 -43.03 -25.09
CA SER A 106 41.40 -41.95 -26.01
C SER A 106 40.52 -40.90 -25.32
N LEU A 107 41.03 -39.67 -25.25
CA LEU A 107 40.33 -38.49 -24.72
C LEU A 107 39.07 -38.10 -25.53
N SER A 108 38.90 -38.63 -26.74
CA SER A 108 37.79 -38.28 -27.66
C SER A 108 36.38 -38.59 -27.14
N LYS A 109 36.26 -39.44 -26.11
CA LYS A 109 35.00 -39.77 -25.44
C LYS A 109 34.87 -39.14 -24.04
N GLU A 110 35.90 -38.47 -23.54
CA GLU A 110 35.84 -37.80 -22.25
C GLU A 110 35.14 -36.44 -22.36
N ARG A 111 34.39 -36.09 -21.31
CA ARG A 111 33.70 -34.81 -21.20
C ARG A 111 34.57 -33.81 -20.43
N PHE A 112 34.73 -32.64 -21.03
CA PHE A 112 35.47 -31.50 -20.47
C PHE A 112 34.61 -30.22 -20.39
N GLY A 113 33.30 -30.34 -20.63
CA GLY A 113 32.36 -29.24 -20.39
C GLY A 113 32.26 -28.93 -18.90
N CYS A 114 32.18 -27.65 -18.56
CA CYS A 114 32.19 -27.18 -17.18
C CYS A 114 31.25 -26.01 -16.93
N SER A 115 30.91 -25.82 -15.65
CA SER A 115 30.11 -24.70 -15.15
C SER A 115 31.02 -23.74 -14.38
N LEU A 116 31.04 -22.46 -14.73
CA LEU A 116 31.76 -21.42 -14.01
C LEU A 116 30.77 -20.65 -13.13
N LEU A 117 30.77 -20.95 -11.83
CA LEU A 117 29.79 -20.46 -10.87
C LEU A 117 30.38 -19.36 -10.00
N GLY A 118 29.77 -18.19 -9.96
CA GLY A 118 30.18 -17.14 -9.03
C GLY A 118 29.74 -15.73 -9.44
N ASN A 119 30.02 -14.76 -8.58
CA ASN A 119 29.55 -13.38 -8.73
C ASN A 119 30.11 -12.65 -9.99
N PRO A 120 29.55 -11.48 -10.36
CA PRO A 120 30.11 -10.64 -11.42
C PRO A 120 31.55 -10.19 -11.11
N GLY A 121 32.40 -10.07 -12.13
CA GLY A 121 33.74 -9.50 -11.97
C GLY A 121 34.75 -10.38 -11.20
N THR A 122 34.45 -11.66 -10.97
CA THR A 122 35.41 -12.65 -10.43
C THR A 122 36.40 -13.19 -11.47
N GLY A 123 36.19 -12.92 -12.77
CA GLY A 123 37.12 -13.31 -13.85
C GLY A 123 36.69 -14.51 -14.72
N LYS A 124 35.44 -14.99 -14.58
CA LYS A 124 34.89 -16.14 -15.33
C LYS A 124 35.25 -16.14 -16.83
N THR A 125 34.95 -15.06 -17.56
CA THR A 125 35.23 -14.92 -19.00
C THR A 125 36.72 -15.00 -19.33
N THR A 126 37.58 -14.45 -18.48
CA THR A 126 39.04 -14.52 -18.64
C THR A 126 39.51 -15.96 -18.48
N VAL A 127 39.08 -16.64 -17.42
CA VAL A 127 39.43 -18.06 -17.18
C VAL A 127 38.85 -18.97 -18.26
N ALA A 128 37.65 -18.72 -18.78
CA ALA A 128 37.07 -19.51 -19.88
C ALA A 128 37.96 -19.48 -21.14
N ARG A 129 38.57 -18.32 -21.45
CA ARG A 129 39.54 -18.19 -22.54
C ARG A 129 40.84 -18.94 -22.24
N LEU A 130 41.34 -18.90 -20.99
CA LEU A 130 42.49 -19.70 -20.57
C LEU A 130 42.21 -21.20 -20.63
N TYR A 131 41.00 -21.64 -20.25
CA TYR A 131 40.56 -23.03 -20.33
C TYR A 131 40.56 -23.53 -21.78
N ALA A 132 40.09 -22.72 -22.73
CA ALA A 132 40.14 -23.05 -24.15
C ALA A 132 41.59 -23.20 -24.68
N LYS A 133 42.49 -22.25 -24.34
CA LYS A 133 43.92 -22.36 -24.67
C LYS A 133 44.53 -23.62 -24.05
N PHE A 134 44.21 -23.88 -22.77
CA PHE A 134 44.70 -25.03 -22.00
C PHE A 134 44.29 -26.35 -22.64
N LEU A 135 42.99 -26.57 -22.92
CA LEU A 135 42.49 -27.79 -23.55
C LEU A 135 43.12 -28.05 -24.93
N THR A 136 43.38 -27.00 -25.71
CA THR A 136 44.14 -27.13 -26.96
C THR A 136 45.60 -27.53 -26.67
N SER A 137 46.25 -26.92 -25.68
CA SER A 137 47.67 -27.18 -25.34
C SER A 137 47.95 -28.61 -24.86
N VAL A 138 46.97 -29.26 -24.19
CA VAL A 138 47.07 -30.68 -23.78
C VAL A 138 46.47 -31.63 -24.83
N GLY A 139 46.05 -31.13 -25.99
CA GLY A 139 45.58 -31.95 -27.11
C GLY A 139 44.17 -32.57 -26.93
N VAL A 140 43.35 -32.00 -26.05
CA VAL A 140 41.96 -32.44 -25.83
C VAL A 140 41.05 -32.02 -26.99
N ILE A 141 41.29 -30.83 -27.55
CA ILE A 141 40.58 -30.30 -28.72
C ILE A 141 41.60 -29.90 -29.81
N ALA A 142 41.23 -30.11 -31.07
CA ALA A 142 42.10 -29.84 -32.22
C ALA A 142 42.10 -28.37 -32.67
N GLY A 143 41.01 -27.64 -32.41
CA GLY A 143 40.83 -26.24 -32.81
C GLY A 143 40.97 -25.25 -31.66
N THR A 144 41.46 -24.06 -31.98
CA THR A 144 41.69 -22.94 -31.05
C THR A 144 40.54 -21.93 -31.00
N GLN A 145 39.42 -22.17 -31.69
CA GLN A 145 38.33 -21.20 -31.73
C GLN A 145 37.64 -21.07 -30.36
N PHE A 146 37.43 -19.84 -29.93
CA PHE A 146 36.66 -19.48 -28.76
C PHE A 146 35.49 -18.59 -29.19
N GLU A 147 34.27 -19.05 -28.98
CA GLU A 147 33.04 -18.33 -29.35
C GLU A 147 32.31 -17.89 -28.07
N GLU A 148 32.03 -16.60 -27.94
CA GLU A 148 31.43 -15.98 -26.75
C GLU A 148 30.02 -15.47 -27.06
N THR A 149 29.04 -15.97 -26.31
CA THR A 149 27.63 -15.56 -26.41
C THR A 149 26.99 -15.46 -25.03
N THR A 150 25.92 -14.68 -24.89
CA THR A 150 25.08 -14.71 -23.67
C THR A 150 23.87 -15.62 -23.86
N GLY A 151 23.27 -16.11 -22.76
CA GLY A 151 22.02 -16.87 -22.79
C GLY A 151 20.88 -16.11 -23.48
N SER A 152 20.71 -14.83 -23.18
CA SER A 152 19.75 -13.93 -23.85
C SER A 152 20.02 -13.73 -25.35
N THR A 153 21.30 -13.60 -25.75
CA THR A 153 21.67 -13.48 -27.17
C THR A 153 21.39 -14.78 -27.92
N LEU A 154 21.64 -15.93 -27.28
CA LEU A 154 21.39 -17.23 -27.88
C LEU A 154 19.89 -17.54 -27.98
N ALA A 155 19.09 -17.18 -26.97
CA ALA A 155 17.63 -17.26 -27.00
C ALA A 155 17.03 -16.42 -28.14
N SER A 156 17.42 -15.16 -28.27
CA SER A 156 16.90 -14.26 -29.32
C SER A 156 17.33 -14.65 -30.75
N LYS A 157 18.48 -15.30 -30.90
CA LYS A 157 18.94 -15.93 -32.16
C LYS A 157 18.14 -17.19 -32.54
N GLY A 158 17.50 -17.84 -31.57
CA GLY A 158 16.74 -19.08 -31.73
C GLY A 158 17.58 -20.27 -32.19
N VAL A 159 16.92 -21.42 -32.38
CA VAL A 159 17.56 -22.70 -32.76
C VAL A 159 18.38 -22.57 -34.05
N THR A 160 17.87 -21.85 -35.06
CA THR A 160 18.56 -21.62 -36.34
C THR A 160 19.88 -20.87 -36.17
N GLY A 161 19.94 -19.88 -35.26
CA GLY A 161 21.17 -19.15 -34.97
C GLY A 161 22.15 -19.96 -34.12
N CYS A 162 21.65 -20.76 -33.16
CA CYS A 162 22.46 -21.70 -32.41
C CYS A 162 23.11 -22.74 -33.32
N LYS A 163 22.36 -23.30 -34.28
CA LYS A 163 22.89 -24.27 -35.24
C LYS A 163 24.03 -23.69 -36.10
N LYS A 164 23.85 -22.49 -36.66
CA LYS A 164 24.91 -21.81 -37.42
C LYS A 164 26.20 -21.62 -36.62
N LEU A 165 26.08 -21.26 -35.35
CA LEU A 165 27.22 -21.10 -34.45
C LEU A 165 27.99 -22.42 -34.24
N LEU A 166 27.29 -23.54 -34.12
CA LEU A 166 27.91 -24.87 -34.03
C LEU A 166 28.52 -25.33 -35.36
N ASP A 167 27.82 -25.11 -36.47
CA ASP A 167 28.30 -25.44 -37.82
C ASP A 167 29.60 -24.66 -38.13
N ASP A 168 29.66 -23.36 -37.81
CA ASP A 168 30.84 -22.51 -38.02
C ASP A 168 32.07 -22.96 -37.21
N ILE A 169 31.88 -23.44 -35.97
CA ILE A 169 32.96 -23.97 -35.13
C ILE A 169 33.44 -25.34 -35.64
N GLN A 170 32.53 -26.22 -36.05
CA GLN A 170 32.88 -27.51 -36.64
C GLN A 170 33.68 -27.33 -37.94
N ASN A 171 33.25 -26.43 -38.82
CA ASN A 171 33.92 -26.12 -40.09
C ASN A 171 35.36 -25.60 -39.91
N LYS A 172 35.67 -25.02 -38.75
CA LYS A 172 37.01 -24.51 -38.39
C LYS A 172 37.86 -25.50 -37.57
N GLY A 173 37.39 -26.73 -37.37
CA GLY A 173 38.14 -27.81 -36.72
C GLY A 173 37.86 -28.02 -35.23
N GLY A 174 36.80 -27.40 -34.69
CA GLY A 174 36.42 -27.51 -33.28
C GLY A 174 36.88 -26.32 -32.42
N GLY A 175 36.52 -26.34 -31.14
CA GLY A 175 36.79 -25.22 -30.23
C GLY A 175 35.95 -25.23 -28.96
N VAL A 176 35.82 -24.06 -28.34
CA VAL A 176 35.05 -23.84 -27.11
C VAL A 176 33.91 -22.86 -27.33
N VAL A 177 32.71 -23.24 -26.89
CA VAL A 177 31.53 -22.37 -26.82
C VAL A 177 31.35 -21.91 -25.37
N PHE A 178 31.51 -20.61 -25.13
CA PHE A 178 31.28 -19.98 -23.84
C PHE A 178 29.90 -19.28 -23.83
N ILE A 179 29.02 -19.72 -22.93
CA ILE A 179 27.68 -19.17 -22.74
C ILE A 179 27.65 -18.44 -21.39
N ASP A 180 27.76 -17.12 -21.42
CA ASP A 180 27.66 -16.28 -20.23
C ASP A 180 26.20 -16.05 -19.83
N GLU A 181 25.96 -15.90 -18.52
CA GLU A 181 24.64 -15.78 -17.91
C GLU A 181 23.64 -16.86 -18.43
N ALA A 182 24.06 -18.13 -18.43
CA ALA A 182 23.38 -19.25 -19.10
C ALA A 182 21.94 -19.50 -18.62
N TYR A 183 21.64 -19.22 -17.35
CA TYR A 183 20.28 -19.29 -16.77
C TYR A 183 19.26 -18.40 -17.50
N GLN A 184 19.69 -17.40 -18.27
CA GLN A 184 18.79 -16.58 -19.08
C GLN A 184 18.03 -17.41 -20.14
N LEU A 185 18.57 -18.56 -20.57
CA LEU A 185 17.90 -19.50 -21.49
C LEU A 185 16.61 -20.08 -20.90
N THR A 186 16.53 -20.27 -19.58
CA THR A 186 15.33 -20.80 -18.89
C THR A 186 14.49 -19.70 -18.26
N SER A 187 14.93 -18.43 -18.32
CA SER A 187 14.20 -17.31 -17.74
C SER A 187 12.92 -17.02 -18.53
N GLY A 188 11.79 -16.82 -17.84
CA GLY A 188 10.48 -16.60 -18.48
C GLY A 188 10.36 -15.36 -19.37
N ASN A 189 11.35 -14.45 -19.32
CA ASN A 189 11.43 -13.27 -20.17
C ASN A 189 12.05 -13.56 -21.55
N SER A 190 12.69 -14.71 -21.75
CA SER A 190 13.41 -15.08 -22.98
C SER A 190 12.57 -16.01 -23.87
N GLN A 191 11.69 -15.42 -24.69
CA GLN A 191 10.93 -16.19 -25.69
C GLN A 191 11.86 -17.01 -26.59
N GLY A 192 11.64 -18.32 -26.66
CA GLY A 192 12.45 -19.27 -27.44
C GLY A 192 13.67 -19.87 -26.71
N GLY A 193 14.02 -19.41 -25.51
CA GLY A 193 15.19 -19.90 -24.77
C GLY A 193 15.17 -21.39 -24.45
N GLY A 194 14.01 -21.92 -24.02
CA GLY A 194 13.82 -23.36 -23.75
C GLY A 194 14.05 -24.22 -25.00
N ALA A 195 13.50 -23.82 -26.16
CA ALA A 195 13.69 -24.54 -27.42
C ALA A 195 15.16 -24.54 -27.90
N VAL A 196 15.91 -23.48 -27.58
CA VAL A 196 17.36 -23.42 -27.80
C VAL A 196 18.11 -24.37 -26.87
N LEU A 197 17.73 -24.45 -25.60
CA LEU A 197 18.32 -25.38 -24.63
C LEU A 197 18.06 -26.86 -25.01
N ASP A 198 16.83 -27.18 -25.39
CA ASP A 198 16.44 -28.53 -25.83
C ASP A 198 17.17 -28.97 -27.10
N PHE A 199 17.49 -28.04 -28.01
CA PHE A 199 18.35 -28.30 -29.17
C PHE A 199 19.83 -28.45 -28.78
N LEU A 200 20.33 -27.65 -27.84
CA LEU A 200 21.74 -27.64 -27.45
C LEU A 200 22.14 -28.89 -26.67
N LEU A 201 21.25 -29.45 -25.85
CA LEU A 201 21.54 -30.61 -24.99
C LEU A 201 21.96 -31.90 -25.74
N PRO A 202 21.30 -32.33 -26.83
CA PRO A 202 21.79 -33.40 -27.70
C PRO A 202 23.13 -33.06 -28.38
N GLU A 203 23.30 -31.82 -28.84
CA GLU A 203 24.52 -31.39 -29.54
C GLU A 203 25.75 -31.38 -28.63
N VAL A 204 25.59 -31.07 -27.33
CA VAL A 204 26.66 -31.22 -26.32
C VAL A 204 27.19 -32.66 -26.27
N GLU A 205 26.33 -33.66 -26.48
CA GLU A 205 26.77 -35.07 -26.52
C GLU A 205 27.33 -35.46 -27.89
N ASN A 206 26.66 -35.09 -28.98
CA ASN A 206 27.09 -35.38 -30.36
C ASN A 206 28.47 -34.80 -30.70
N LEU A 207 28.84 -33.67 -30.09
CA LEU A 207 30.08 -32.93 -30.36
C LEU A 207 31.20 -33.18 -29.33
N THR A 208 31.04 -34.16 -28.43
CA THR A 208 32.08 -34.60 -27.49
C THR A 208 33.42 -34.85 -28.23
N GLY A 209 34.52 -34.35 -27.69
CA GLY A 209 35.86 -34.46 -28.29
C GLY A 209 36.13 -33.53 -29.49
N LYS A 210 35.14 -32.71 -29.91
CA LYS A 210 35.29 -31.68 -30.97
C LYS A 210 34.97 -30.28 -30.47
N VAL A 211 33.90 -30.15 -29.69
CA VAL A 211 33.44 -28.88 -29.12
C VAL A 211 33.27 -29.05 -27.62
N VAL A 212 33.80 -28.11 -26.84
CA VAL A 212 33.61 -28.05 -25.39
C VAL A 212 32.71 -26.89 -25.05
N PHE A 213 31.68 -27.14 -24.25
CA PHE A 213 30.72 -26.13 -23.82
C PHE A 213 31.05 -25.69 -22.40
N VAL A 214 31.11 -24.39 -22.17
CA VAL A 214 31.36 -23.77 -20.87
C VAL A 214 30.18 -22.87 -20.55
N LEU A 215 29.47 -23.16 -19.47
CA LEU A 215 28.34 -22.36 -18.98
C LEU A 215 28.83 -21.45 -17.85
N ALA A 216 28.41 -20.19 -17.82
CA ALA A 216 28.69 -19.30 -16.70
C ALA A 216 27.42 -18.64 -16.15
N GLY A 217 27.42 -18.33 -14.86
CA GLY A 217 26.31 -17.63 -14.19
C GLY A 217 26.55 -17.44 -12.69
N TYR A 218 25.54 -16.93 -11.99
CA TYR A 218 25.56 -16.77 -10.54
C TYR A 218 25.09 -18.06 -9.85
N ASP A 219 25.73 -18.43 -8.73
CA ASP A 219 25.57 -19.75 -8.05
C ASP A 219 24.08 -20.13 -7.88
N LYS A 220 23.28 -19.23 -7.27
CA LYS A 220 21.83 -19.42 -7.03
C LYS A 220 20.95 -19.51 -8.27
N GLU A 221 21.30 -18.78 -9.34
CA GLU A 221 20.49 -18.77 -10.56
C GLU A 221 20.81 -19.99 -11.43
N MET A 222 22.06 -20.45 -11.37
CA MET A 222 22.50 -21.70 -11.96
C MET A 222 21.87 -22.92 -11.26
N GLU A 223 21.69 -22.93 -9.94
CA GLU A 223 20.89 -23.96 -9.23
C GLU A 223 19.49 -24.10 -9.85
N SER A 224 18.80 -22.98 -10.09
CA SER A 224 17.50 -22.99 -10.76
C SER A 224 17.60 -23.48 -12.21
N PHE A 225 18.58 -23.03 -12.99
CA PHE A 225 18.82 -23.51 -14.35
C PHE A 225 19.03 -25.03 -14.40
N PHE A 226 19.84 -25.60 -13.51
CA PHE A 226 20.06 -27.06 -13.44
C PHE A 226 18.80 -27.84 -13.05
N SER A 227 17.90 -27.25 -12.25
CA SER A 227 16.61 -27.86 -11.90
C SER A 227 15.63 -27.96 -13.09
N HIS A 228 15.79 -27.15 -14.14
CA HIS A 228 14.91 -27.19 -15.32
C HIS A 228 15.10 -28.45 -16.17
N ASN A 229 16.29 -29.06 -16.17
CA ASN A 229 16.53 -30.32 -16.89
C ASN A 229 17.53 -31.21 -16.14
N PRO A 230 17.10 -32.37 -15.59
CA PRO A 230 17.98 -33.27 -14.83
C PRO A 230 19.09 -33.91 -15.66
N GLY A 231 19.06 -33.76 -17.00
CA GLY A 231 20.15 -34.14 -17.90
C GLY A 231 21.27 -33.10 -18.05
N LEU A 232 21.20 -31.94 -17.38
CA LEU A 232 22.29 -30.95 -17.40
C LEU A 232 23.52 -31.41 -16.60
N PRO A 233 23.43 -31.81 -15.31
CA PRO A 233 24.62 -32.13 -14.49
C PRO A 233 25.47 -33.28 -15.05
N SER A 234 24.86 -34.23 -15.78
CA SER A 234 25.59 -35.35 -16.41
C SER A 234 26.35 -34.96 -17.69
N ARG A 235 26.06 -33.78 -18.26
CA ARG A 235 26.74 -33.22 -19.45
C ARG A 235 27.85 -32.23 -19.08
N PHE A 236 27.75 -31.59 -17.92
CA PHE A 236 28.73 -30.64 -17.37
C PHE A 236 29.32 -31.20 -16.05
N PRO A 237 30.25 -32.17 -16.10
CA PRO A 237 30.72 -32.91 -14.92
C PRO A 237 31.67 -32.13 -13.98
N THR A 238 32.05 -30.90 -14.32
CA THR A 238 33.00 -30.09 -13.54
C THR A 238 32.41 -28.72 -13.23
N ASP A 239 32.25 -28.41 -11.95
CA ASP A 239 31.80 -27.10 -11.48
C ASP A 239 32.97 -26.33 -10.85
N MET A 240 33.40 -25.25 -11.50
CA MET A 240 34.45 -24.36 -11.01
C MET A 240 33.82 -23.20 -10.24
N LYS A 241 34.04 -23.15 -8.92
CA LYS A 241 33.52 -22.07 -8.07
C LYS A 241 34.49 -20.89 -7.99
N PHE A 242 33.98 -19.71 -8.33
CA PHE A 242 34.70 -18.44 -8.30
C PHE A 242 34.32 -17.70 -7.02
N ALA A 243 35.13 -17.87 -5.98
CA ALA A 243 35.00 -17.11 -4.74
C ALA A 243 35.15 -15.59 -4.97
N ASP A 244 34.49 -14.80 -4.13
CA ASP A 244 34.68 -13.36 -4.09
C ASP A 244 36.09 -13.02 -3.57
N TYR A 245 36.76 -12.05 -4.20
CA TYR A 245 38.11 -11.63 -3.81
C TYR A 245 38.15 -11.10 -2.37
N THR A 246 39.19 -11.47 -1.63
CA THR A 246 39.55 -10.96 -0.30
C THR A 246 39.99 -9.49 -0.33
N ASP A 247 40.06 -8.82 0.82
CA ASP A 247 40.41 -7.40 0.89
C ASP A 247 41.83 -7.11 0.36
N ASP A 248 42.76 -8.05 0.58
CA ASP A 248 44.14 -8.00 0.06
C ASP A 248 44.22 -8.29 -1.44
N GLU A 249 43.36 -9.15 -1.98
CA GLU A 249 43.28 -9.41 -3.42
C GLU A 249 42.67 -8.22 -4.14
N LEU A 250 41.59 -7.62 -3.60
CA LEU A 250 41.00 -6.37 -4.11
C LEU A 250 42.03 -5.23 -4.12
N LEU A 251 42.91 -5.16 -3.10
CA LEU A 251 44.01 -4.19 -3.05
C LEU A 251 45.05 -4.43 -4.16
N ARG A 252 45.47 -5.68 -4.37
CA ARG A 252 46.39 -6.04 -5.48
C ARG A 252 45.76 -5.77 -6.86
N ILE A 253 44.45 -5.99 -7.01
CA ILE A 253 43.70 -5.68 -8.23
C ILE A 253 43.65 -4.16 -8.48
N LEU A 254 43.43 -3.35 -7.43
CA LEU A 254 43.47 -1.89 -7.53
C LEU A 254 44.87 -1.39 -7.93
N GLU A 255 45.92 -1.90 -7.29
CA GLU A 255 47.32 -1.63 -7.61
C GLU A 255 47.65 -1.96 -9.07
N LEU A 256 47.29 -3.17 -9.54
CA LEU A 256 47.47 -3.57 -10.94
C LEU A 256 46.74 -2.64 -11.92
N LYS A 257 45.50 -2.26 -11.62
CA LYS A 257 44.71 -1.37 -12.50
C LYS A 257 45.21 0.06 -12.53
N ILE A 258 45.79 0.58 -11.45
CA ILE A 258 46.45 1.88 -11.44
C ILE A 258 47.76 1.80 -12.25
N ASN A 259 48.61 0.80 -11.96
CA ASN A 259 49.89 0.64 -12.64
C ASN A 259 49.72 0.41 -14.15
N SER A 260 48.80 -0.47 -14.56
CA SER A 260 48.50 -0.74 -15.98
C SER A 260 47.86 0.43 -16.73
N ARG A 261 47.26 1.40 -16.03
CA ARG A 261 46.62 2.56 -16.67
C ARG A 261 47.57 3.74 -16.88
N TYR A 262 48.64 3.80 -16.11
CA TYR A 262 49.57 4.93 -16.06
C TYR A 262 51.04 4.49 -16.21
N ASP A 263 51.29 3.28 -16.73
CA ASP A 263 52.63 2.68 -16.88
C ASP A 263 53.50 2.75 -15.59
N GLY A 264 52.85 2.59 -14.43
CA GLY A 264 53.47 2.69 -13.11
C GLY A 264 53.81 4.11 -12.63
N ALA A 265 53.48 5.16 -13.39
CA ALA A 265 53.86 6.55 -13.09
C ALA A 265 52.91 7.32 -12.15
N MET A 266 51.78 6.72 -11.74
CA MET A 266 50.80 7.36 -10.85
C MET A 266 51.17 7.14 -9.37
N GLU A 267 51.47 8.22 -8.66
CA GLU A 267 51.68 8.22 -7.21
C GLU A 267 50.33 8.32 -6.46
N VAL A 268 50.26 7.71 -5.28
CA VAL A 268 49.14 7.83 -4.34
C VAL A 268 49.68 8.28 -2.99
N GLU A 269 48.98 9.19 -2.32
CA GLU A 269 49.25 9.57 -0.92
C GLU A 269 49.25 8.32 -0.02
N ASP A 270 50.26 8.17 0.84
CA ASP A 270 50.55 6.96 1.63
C ASP A 270 50.88 5.67 0.81
N GLY A 271 50.94 5.77 -0.52
CA GLY A 271 51.34 4.70 -1.44
C GLY A 271 50.20 3.77 -1.88
N LEU A 272 50.45 2.97 -2.92
CA LEU A 272 49.45 2.08 -3.54
C LEU A 272 48.90 1.01 -2.59
N ARG A 273 49.66 0.63 -1.56
CA ARG A 273 49.23 -0.27 -0.46
C ARG A 273 49.04 0.46 0.89
N GLY A 274 49.00 1.79 0.86
CA GLY A 274 48.79 2.68 2.00
C GLY A 274 47.38 2.58 2.61
N LEU A 275 47.19 3.28 3.72
CA LEU A 275 45.95 3.33 4.50
C LEU A 275 44.73 3.64 3.63
N TYR A 276 44.81 4.66 2.78
CA TYR A 276 43.66 5.08 1.96
C TYR A 276 43.23 4.02 0.93
N CYS A 277 44.20 3.32 0.33
CA CYS A 277 43.93 2.20 -0.56
C CYS A 277 43.35 1.00 0.20
N ARG A 278 43.82 0.70 1.42
CA ARG A 278 43.22 -0.35 2.29
C ARG A 278 41.81 0.01 2.73
N VAL A 279 41.54 1.28 3.06
CA VAL A 279 40.20 1.76 3.44
C VAL A 279 39.23 1.58 2.26
N ILE A 280 39.59 2.00 1.04
CA ILE A 280 38.68 1.87 -0.09
C ILE A 280 38.48 0.41 -0.52
N THR A 281 39.49 -0.47 -0.39
CA THR A 281 39.32 -1.90 -0.72
C THR A 281 38.48 -2.64 0.33
N ARG A 282 38.60 -2.29 1.62
CA ARG A 282 37.68 -2.77 2.67
C ARG A 282 36.24 -2.31 2.44
N ARG A 283 36.03 -1.05 2.03
CA ARG A 283 34.69 -0.55 1.64
C ARG A 283 34.09 -1.35 0.49
N ILE A 284 34.89 -1.76 -0.49
CA ILE A 284 34.45 -2.68 -1.55
C ILE A 284 34.17 -4.08 -0.96
N GLY A 285 35.05 -4.59 -0.10
CA GLY A 285 34.94 -5.88 0.59
C GLY A 285 33.67 -6.06 1.44
N TYR A 286 33.04 -4.98 1.93
CA TYR A 286 31.74 -5.04 2.63
C TYR A 286 30.58 -5.56 1.75
N GLY A 287 30.75 -5.59 0.43
CA GLY A 287 29.81 -6.22 -0.51
C GLY A 287 29.94 -7.74 -0.64
N ARG A 288 31.01 -8.35 -0.12
CA ARG A 288 31.31 -9.79 -0.24
C ARG A 288 30.16 -10.67 0.26
N GLY A 289 29.93 -11.79 -0.43
CA GLY A 289 28.89 -12.77 -0.09
C GLY A 289 27.46 -12.36 -0.49
N ARG A 290 27.27 -11.17 -1.06
CA ARG A 290 25.98 -10.76 -1.64
C ARG A 290 25.86 -11.25 -3.09
N PRO A 291 24.66 -11.68 -3.54
CA PRO A 291 24.42 -11.89 -4.96
C PRO A 291 24.70 -10.60 -5.74
N GLY A 292 25.39 -10.72 -6.88
CA GLY A 292 25.68 -9.57 -7.74
C GLY A 292 26.87 -8.69 -7.30
N PHE A 293 27.61 -9.08 -6.25
CA PHE A 293 28.80 -8.31 -5.83
C PHE A 293 29.84 -8.22 -6.95
N GLY A 294 30.13 -7.00 -7.42
CA GLY A 294 30.89 -6.79 -8.65
C GLY A 294 32.40 -7.07 -8.61
N ASN A 295 32.98 -7.46 -7.46
CA ASN A 295 34.39 -7.84 -7.35
C ASN A 295 35.36 -6.87 -8.07
N ALA A 296 36.17 -7.34 -9.03
CA ALA A 296 37.11 -6.51 -9.78
C ALA A 296 36.44 -5.42 -10.64
N ARG A 297 35.18 -5.61 -11.04
CA ARG A 297 34.36 -4.62 -11.75
C ARG A 297 33.94 -3.48 -10.80
N THR A 298 33.72 -3.77 -9.52
CA THR A 298 33.54 -2.73 -8.50
C THR A 298 34.82 -1.92 -8.34
N VAL A 299 36.00 -2.57 -8.30
CA VAL A 299 37.31 -1.89 -8.25
C VAL A 299 37.50 -0.95 -9.45
N GLU A 300 37.11 -1.35 -10.66
CA GLU A 300 37.12 -0.48 -11.85
C GLU A 300 36.22 0.76 -11.69
N ASN A 301 34.98 0.55 -11.26
CA ASN A 301 34.01 1.63 -11.04
C ASN A 301 34.47 2.61 -9.95
N THR A 302 35.07 2.09 -8.88
CA THR A 302 35.68 2.89 -7.82
C THR A 302 36.89 3.67 -8.35
N LEU A 303 37.80 3.04 -9.11
CA LEU A 303 38.95 3.73 -9.71
C LEU A 303 38.50 4.84 -10.69
N ALA A 304 37.47 4.61 -11.50
CA ALA A 304 36.87 5.63 -12.35
C ALA A 304 36.31 6.81 -11.52
N THR A 305 35.74 6.53 -10.34
CA THR A 305 35.25 7.55 -9.40
C THR A 305 36.39 8.35 -8.76
N ILE A 306 37.49 7.68 -8.38
CA ILE A 306 38.71 8.32 -7.85
C ILE A 306 39.30 9.28 -8.89
N ILE A 307 39.47 8.84 -10.14
CA ILE A 307 39.99 9.66 -11.25
C ILE A 307 39.05 10.84 -11.54
N LYS A 308 37.72 10.65 -11.44
CA LYS A 308 36.75 11.74 -11.59
C LYS A 308 36.89 12.80 -10.49
N ARG A 309 37.15 12.41 -9.24
CA ARG A 309 37.43 13.35 -8.13
C ARG A 309 38.73 14.11 -8.38
N GLN A 310 39.80 13.41 -8.74
CA GLN A 310 41.09 14.01 -9.11
C GLN A 310 40.92 15.06 -10.22
N ALA A 311 40.19 14.74 -11.30
CA ALA A 311 39.93 15.69 -12.39
C ALA A 311 39.17 16.95 -11.93
N VAL A 312 38.22 16.82 -11.00
CA VAL A 312 37.51 17.97 -10.41
C VAL A 312 38.43 18.81 -9.51
N ARG A 313 39.29 18.16 -8.71
CA ARG A 313 40.29 18.82 -7.86
C ARG A 313 41.31 19.60 -8.70
N LEU A 314 41.97 18.93 -9.66
CA LEU A 314 42.93 19.54 -10.58
C LEU A 314 42.31 20.71 -11.37
N ARG A 315 41.05 20.61 -11.78
CA ARG A 315 40.33 21.73 -12.43
C ARG A 315 40.17 22.94 -11.51
N LYS A 316 39.86 22.75 -10.22
CA LYS A 316 39.77 23.84 -9.23
C LYS A 316 41.14 24.45 -8.95
N GLU A 317 42.16 23.62 -8.72
CA GLU A 317 43.53 24.07 -8.45
C GLU A 317 44.10 24.88 -9.62
N ARG A 318 43.87 24.44 -10.87
CA ARG A 318 44.26 25.19 -12.08
C ARG A 318 43.47 26.49 -12.28
N ALA A 319 42.23 26.57 -11.83
CA ALA A 319 41.44 27.81 -11.87
C ALA A 319 41.87 28.82 -10.78
N ALA A 320 42.44 28.34 -9.67
CA ALA A 320 42.93 29.16 -8.56
C ALA A 320 44.45 29.42 -8.60
N LEU A 321 45.08 29.23 -9.77
CA LEU A 321 46.53 29.32 -9.93
C LEU A 321 46.97 30.80 -9.96
N THR A 322 47.83 31.18 -9.03
CA THR A 322 48.54 32.47 -9.02
C THR A 322 49.98 32.26 -9.50
N PRO A 323 50.68 33.31 -10.01
CA PRO A 323 52.06 33.17 -10.51
C PRO A 323 53.03 32.54 -9.51
N ASP A 324 52.81 32.77 -8.21
CA ASP A 324 53.67 32.32 -7.11
C ASP A 324 53.35 30.89 -6.61
N LYS A 325 52.31 30.24 -7.14
CA LYS A 325 51.93 28.88 -6.74
C LYS A 325 52.45 27.82 -7.72
N PRO A 326 53.00 26.69 -7.21
CA PRO A 326 53.41 25.59 -8.07
C PRO A 326 52.22 25.00 -8.81
N LYS A 327 52.46 24.50 -10.02
CA LYS A 327 51.44 23.76 -10.78
C LYS A 327 51.04 22.48 -10.03
N PRO A 328 49.75 22.10 -10.03
CA PRO A 328 49.32 20.88 -9.37
C PRO A 328 49.90 19.64 -10.06
N LYS A 329 50.14 18.59 -9.27
CA LYS A 329 50.67 17.30 -9.75
C LYS A 329 49.55 16.47 -10.41
N ASP A 330 49.63 16.27 -11.72
CA ASP A 330 48.63 15.49 -12.47
C ASP A 330 48.71 13.97 -12.18
N LEU A 331 49.91 13.44 -11.89
CA LEU A 331 50.15 12.02 -11.58
C LEU A 331 50.21 11.77 -10.06
N TYR A 332 49.34 12.42 -9.30
CA TYR A 332 49.25 12.27 -7.85
C TYR A 332 47.79 12.21 -7.38
N LEU A 333 47.43 11.14 -6.68
CA LEU A 333 46.13 10.94 -6.03
C LEU A 333 46.23 11.28 -4.53
N THR A 334 45.40 12.22 -4.07
CA THR A 334 45.31 12.59 -2.64
C THR A 334 44.33 11.68 -1.89
N LYS A 335 44.35 11.77 -0.56
CA LYS A 335 43.33 11.22 0.34
C LYS A 335 41.90 11.47 -0.16
N GLU A 336 41.56 12.72 -0.48
CA GLU A 336 40.22 13.11 -0.94
C GLU A 336 39.84 12.50 -2.29
N ASP A 337 40.82 12.30 -3.19
CA ASP A 337 40.57 11.61 -4.45
C ASP A 337 40.19 10.14 -4.17
N VAL A 338 40.98 9.45 -3.34
CA VAL A 338 40.83 8.02 -3.02
C VAL A 338 39.58 7.73 -2.18
N ILE A 339 39.51 8.23 -0.95
CA ILE A 339 38.42 7.89 -0.01
C ILE A 339 37.22 8.84 -0.09
N GLY A 340 37.36 9.99 -0.74
CA GLY A 340 36.31 11.01 -0.87
C GLY A 340 36.44 12.15 0.15
N PRO A 341 35.60 13.20 0.00
CA PRO A 341 35.56 14.33 0.92
C PRO A 341 35.11 13.92 2.32
N GLU A 342 35.47 14.70 3.34
CA GLU A 342 35.01 14.46 4.70
C GLU A 342 33.47 14.66 4.81
N PRO A 343 32.72 13.77 5.49
CA PRO A 343 31.26 13.89 5.64
C PRO A 343 30.80 15.24 6.21
N SER A 344 31.58 15.80 7.14
CA SER A 344 31.42 17.13 7.74
C SER A 344 31.39 18.28 6.72
N GLU A 345 32.10 18.13 5.60
CA GLU A 345 32.12 19.10 4.50
C GLU A 345 31.05 18.80 3.46
N ALA A 346 30.82 17.51 3.17
CA ALA A 346 29.74 17.06 2.29
C ALA A 346 28.36 17.57 2.76
N LEU A 347 28.08 17.47 4.07
CA LEU A 347 26.84 18.00 4.67
C LEU A 347 26.75 19.54 4.59
N ARG A 348 27.85 20.25 4.88
CA ARG A 348 27.92 21.71 4.72
C ARG A 348 27.82 22.15 3.27
N GLY A 349 28.22 21.31 2.32
CA GLY A 349 28.00 21.47 0.89
C GLY A 349 26.53 21.26 0.50
N SER A 350 25.88 20.24 1.07
CA SER A 350 24.57 19.72 0.65
C SER A 350 23.51 20.80 0.45
N THR A 351 22.95 20.81 -0.76
CA THR A 351 21.81 21.66 -1.12
C THR A 351 20.51 21.14 -0.52
N ALA A 352 20.41 19.83 -0.30
CA ALA A 352 19.24 19.19 0.29
C ALA A 352 19.17 19.47 1.79
N TRP A 353 20.29 19.36 2.52
CA TRP A 353 20.37 19.73 3.94
C TRP A 353 20.01 21.20 4.17
N LYS A 354 20.57 22.13 3.38
CA LYS A 354 20.25 23.57 3.44
C LYS A 354 18.79 23.91 3.13
N LYS A 355 18.06 23.03 2.43
CA LYS A 355 16.62 23.16 2.22
C LYS A 355 15.85 22.60 3.42
N LEU A 356 16.22 21.41 3.91
CA LEU A 356 15.60 20.77 5.07
C LEU A 356 15.72 21.64 6.34
N SER A 357 16.90 22.23 6.60
CA SER A 357 17.13 23.10 7.75
C SER A 357 16.31 24.40 7.70
N LYS A 358 15.96 24.88 6.50
CA LYS A 358 15.10 26.05 6.27
C LYS A 358 13.59 25.77 6.33
N LEU A 359 13.15 24.51 6.34
CA LEU A 359 11.73 24.20 6.53
C LEU A 359 11.31 24.60 7.95
N ILE A 360 10.06 25.04 8.10
CA ILE A 360 9.47 25.43 9.38
C ILE A 360 9.22 24.15 10.21
N GLY A 361 9.38 24.24 11.54
CA GLY A 361 9.24 23.12 12.47
C GLY A 361 10.22 21.97 12.26
N LEU A 362 9.73 20.73 12.36
CA LEU A 362 10.47 19.49 12.11
C LEU A 362 11.76 19.33 12.95
N LYS A 363 11.73 19.72 14.23
CA LYS A 363 12.90 19.68 15.14
C LYS A 363 13.49 18.27 15.24
N ASP A 364 12.66 17.29 15.63
CA ASP A 364 13.05 15.89 15.83
C ASP A 364 13.66 15.28 14.56
N VAL A 365 13.09 15.61 13.38
CA VAL A 365 13.60 15.16 12.08
C VAL A 365 14.97 15.76 11.76
N LYS A 366 15.18 17.05 12.06
CA LYS A 366 16.47 17.73 11.87
C LYS A 366 17.53 17.17 12.81
N GLU A 367 17.18 16.90 14.06
CA GLU A 367 18.07 16.29 15.06
C GLU A 367 18.43 14.86 14.68
N ALA A 368 17.45 14.04 14.25
CA ALA A 368 17.70 12.67 13.80
C ALA A 368 18.61 12.61 12.56
N VAL A 369 18.45 13.52 11.60
CA VAL A 369 19.34 13.64 10.44
C VAL A 369 20.73 14.15 10.85
N SER A 370 20.84 15.08 11.81
CA SER A 370 22.13 15.52 12.34
C SER A 370 22.89 14.36 13.01
N SER A 371 22.23 13.62 13.89
CA SER A 371 22.80 12.44 14.59
C SER A 371 23.26 11.35 13.61
N MET A 372 22.52 11.15 12.51
CA MET A 372 22.97 10.28 11.41
C MET A 372 24.26 10.79 10.77
N CYS A 373 24.39 12.10 10.53
CA CYS A 373 25.60 12.70 9.97
C CYS A 373 26.79 12.65 10.93
N ASP A 374 26.56 12.81 12.24
CA ASP A 374 27.57 12.64 13.27
C ASP A 374 28.09 11.19 13.29
N THR A 375 27.19 10.21 13.13
CA THR A 375 27.54 8.78 13.01
C THR A 375 28.37 8.48 11.75
N ILE A 376 28.07 9.12 10.62
CA ILE A 376 28.84 8.96 9.37
C ILE A 376 30.23 9.61 9.51
N THR A 377 30.30 10.77 10.17
CA THR A 377 31.57 11.44 10.49
C THR A 377 32.42 10.60 11.42
N GLU A 378 31.82 9.93 12.40
CA GLU A 378 32.52 8.98 13.27
C GLU A 378 32.98 7.74 12.50
N ASN A 379 32.15 7.17 11.62
CA ASN A 379 32.54 6.06 10.75
C ASN A 379 33.76 6.39 9.88
N TYR A 380 33.84 7.61 9.33
CA TYR A 380 35.02 8.07 8.58
C TYR A 380 36.30 8.08 9.43
N LYS A 381 36.22 8.48 10.71
CA LYS A 381 37.35 8.38 11.65
C LYS A 381 37.70 6.94 11.98
N ARG A 382 36.69 6.08 12.20
CA ARG A 382 36.87 4.66 12.52
C ARG A 382 37.52 3.91 11.36
N GLU A 383 37.12 4.17 10.12
CA GLU A 383 37.76 3.62 8.92
C GLU A 383 39.24 4.06 8.81
N LEU A 384 39.55 5.34 9.06
CA LEU A 384 40.93 5.84 9.11
C LEU A 384 41.75 5.22 10.25
N ALA A 385 41.09 4.81 11.34
CA ALA A 385 41.68 4.03 12.43
C ALA A 385 41.64 2.51 12.20
N GLU A 386 41.29 2.07 10.98
CA GLU A 386 41.14 0.66 10.58
C GLU A 386 40.12 -0.16 11.41
N GLN A 387 39.22 0.51 12.14
CA GLN A 387 38.16 -0.09 12.94
C GLN A 387 36.90 -0.39 12.10
N PRO A 388 36.08 -1.40 12.50
CA PRO A 388 34.80 -1.65 11.86
C PRO A 388 33.84 -0.46 12.03
N PRO A 389 33.10 -0.04 10.98
CA PRO A 389 32.15 1.06 11.07
C PRO A 389 30.96 0.71 11.98
N ILE A 390 30.39 1.72 12.62
CA ILE A 390 29.07 1.64 13.27
C ILE A 390 28.04 1.33 12.18
N GLN A 391 27.33 0.22 12.35
CA GLN A 391 26.31 -0.21 11.39
C GLN A 391 25.04 0.62 11.59
N TYR A 392 24.48 1.15 10.49
CA TYR A 392 23.26 1.95 10.50
C TYR A 392 22.33 1.51 9.37
N SER A 393 21.06 1.30 9.67
CA SER A 393 20.03 1.01 8.66
C SER A 393 19.59 2.30 7.97
N LEU A 394 19.80 2.41 6.66
CA LEU A 394 19.30 3.52 5.85
C LEU A 394 17.77 3.53 5.79
N ASN A 395 17.14 2.36 5.92
CA ASN A 395 15.68 2.18 5.91
C ASN A 395 15.04 2.83 7.13
N LYS A 396 13.97 3.60 6.91
CA LYS A 396 13.28 4.38 7.96
C LYS A 396 11.76 4.34 7.83
N VAL A 397 11.09 4.61 8.94
CA VAL A 397 9.65 4.82 9.02
C VAL A 397 9.39 6.30 9.31
N PHE A 398 8.47 6.93 8.58
CA PHE A 398 8.07 8.31 8.78
C PHE A 398 6.63 8.32 9.30
N LEU A 399 6.45 8.72 10.56
CA LEU A 399 5.18 8.68 11.28
C LEU A 399 4.64 10.09 11.50
N GLY A 400 3.36 10.32 11.21
CA GLY A 400 2.68 11.57 11.58
C GLY A 400 1.48 11.88 10.69
N ASN A 401 0.73 12.92 11.05
CA ASN A 401 -0.54 13.29 10.40
C ASN A 401 -0.39 13.75 8.94
N PRO A 402 -1.50 13.87 8.17
CA PRO A 402 -1.47 14.42 6.81
C PRO A 402 -0.89 15.83 6.78
N GLY A 403 -0.25 16.23 5.68
CA GLY A 403 0.23 17.60 5.47
C GLY A 403 1.40 18.08 6.36
N THR A 404 2.00 17.21 7.18
CA THR A 404 3.22 17.48 7.96
C THR A 404 4.52 17.48 7.13
N GLY A 405 4.45 17.12 5.84
CA GLY A 405 5.58 17.21 4.90
C GLY A 405 6.41 15.95 4.71
N LYS A 406 5.98 14.78 5.22
CA LYS A 406 6.66 13.46 5.08
C LYS A 406 7.28 13.22 3.69
N THR A 407 6.48 13.29 2.63
CA THR A 407 6.91 13.04 1.23
C THR A 407 7.90 14.09 0.72
N THR A 408 7.81 15.34 1.18
CA THR A 408 8.76 16.42 0.86
C THR A 408 10.10 16.18 1.55
N VAL A 409 10.08 15.80 2.82
CA VAL A 409 11.30 15.43 3.57
C VAL A 409 11.94 14.18 2.99
N GLY A 410 11.18 13.17 2.57
CA GLY A 410 11.74 11.96 1.93
C GLY A 410 12.55 12.28 0.68
N LYS A 411 12.09 13.22 -0.15
CA LYS A 411 12.83 13.72 -1.32
C LYS A 411 14.10 14.49 -0.96
N LEU A 412 14.08 15.24 0.15
CA LEU A 412 15.28 15.93 0.65
C LEU A 412 16.28 14.94 1.28
N TYR A 413 15.79 13.95 2.04
CA TYR A 413 16.57 12.89 2.65
C TYR A 413 17.32 12.06 1.59
N ALA A 414 16.67 11.71 0.47
CA ALA A 414 17.33 11.11 -0.69
C ALA A 414 18.50 11.95 -1.21
N GLY A 415 18.31 13.27 -1.32
CA GLY A 415 19.39 14.20 -1.69
C GLY A 415 20.52 14.24 -0.67
N ILE A 416 20.22 14.13 0.62
CA ILE A 416 21.22 14.11 1.70
C ILE A 416 22.03 12.81 1.66
N LEU A 417 21.39 11.64 1.51
CA LEU A 417 22.07 10.35 1.41
C LEU A 417 23.05 10.30 0.22
N VAL A 418 22.67 10.86 -0.94
CA VAL A 418 23.55 10.94 -2.11
C VAL A 418 24.66 11.99 -1.94
N ASP A 419 24.34 13.16 -1.39
CA ASP A 419 25.35 14.18 -1.10
C ASP A 419 26.40 13.66 -0.08
N LEU A 420 26.02 12.73 0.82
CA LEU A 420 26.89 12.01 1.77
C LEU A 420 27.56 10.75 1.19
N GLY A 421 27.26 10.37 -0.06
CA GLY A 421 27.87 9.21 -0.74
C GLY A 421 27.35 7.84 -0.29
N LEU A 422 26.19 7.78 0.36
CA LEU A 422 25.54 6.54 0.81
C LEU A 422 24.63 5.90 -0.25
N LEU A 423 24.27 6.65 -1.30
CA LEU A 423 23.48 6.17 -2.43
C LEU A 423 24.06 6.68 -3.76
N SER A 424 23.97 5.86 -4.81
CA SER A 424 24.56 6.16 -6.14
C SER A 424 23.78 7.19 -6.97
N LYS A 425 22.46 7.34 -6.78
CA LYS A 425 21.57 8.13 -7.67
C LYS A 425 20.60 8.98 -6.83
N ARG A 426 20.40 10.24 -7.24
CA ARG A 426 19.51 11.22 -6.55
C ARG A 426 18.01 11.06 -6.84
N ASP A 427 17.66 10.07 -7.64
CA ASP A 427 16.27 9.77 -7.98
C ASP A 427 15.49 9.21 -6.79
N VAL A 428 14.19 9.44 -6.80
CA VAL A 428 13.25 8.90 -5.81
C VAL A 428 12.16 8.13 -6.54
N VAL A 429 11.93 6.89 -6.14
CA VAL A 429 10.80 6.07 -6.59
C VAL A 429 9.67 6.28 -5.59
N LEU A 430 8.60 6.98 -5.98
CA LEU A 430 7.41 7.15 -5.15
C LEU A 430 6.36 6.11 -5.53
N LYS A 431 5.84 5.39 -4.55
CA LYS A 431 4.88 4.30 -4.70
C LYS A 431 3.81 4.34 -3.61
N THR A 432 2.64 3.80 -3.93
CA THR A 432 1.49 3.61 -3.03
C THR A 432 1.20 2.11 -2.89
N PRO A 433 0.40 1.65 -1.90
CA PRO A 433 0.07 0.23 -1.74
C PRO A 433 -0.50 -0.41 -3.01
N SER A 434 -1.31 0.36 -3.76
CA SER A 434 -1.92 -0.04 -5.03
C SER A 434 -0.91 -0.36 -6.13
N ASP A 435 0.31 0.17 -6.08
CA ASP A 435 1.36 -0.12 -7.07
C ASP A 435 2.01 -1.51 -6.88
N PHE A 436 1.83 -2.14 -5.71
CA PHE A 436 2.44 -3.43 -5.35
C PHE A 436 1.46 -4.61 -5.44
N VAL A 437 0.16 -4.34 -5.47
CA VAL A 437 -0.88 -5.38 -5.46
C VAL A 437 -1.22 -5.79 -6.89
N GLY A 438 -0.83 -7.01 -7.25
CA GLY A 438 -1.12 -7.61 -8.54
C GLY A 438 -2.57 -8.12 -8.66
N SER A 439 -3.03 -8.32 -9.89
CA SER A 439 -4.35 -8.87 -10.21
C SER A 439 -4.46 -10.40 -10.09
N ALA A 440 -3.35 -11.09 -9.80
CA ALA A 440 -3.25 -12.55 -9.75
C ALA A 440 -2.20 -13.00 -8.72
N LEU A 441 -2.29 -14.25 -8.27
CA LEU A 441 -1.40 -14.82 -7.27
C LEU A 441 0.03 -14.97 -7.85
N GLY A 442 1.05 -14.51 -7.14
CA GLY A 442 2.43 -14.39 -7.64
C GLY A 442 2.75 -13.07 -8.34
N HIS A 443 1.76 -12.31 -8.83
CA HIS A 443 2.02 -11.03 -9.48
C HIS A 443 2.44 -9.94 -8.48
N SER A 444 1.90 -9.93 -7.26
CA SER A 444 2.27 -8.95 -6.23
C SER A 444 3.75 -9.08 -5.87
N GLU A 445 4.24 -10.31 -5.71
CA GLU A 445 5.62 -10.64 -5.42
C GLU A 445 6.53 -10.21 -6.59
N GLN A 446 6.14 -10.52 -7.83
CA GLN A 446 6.90 -10.11 -9.03
C GLN A 446 6.97 -8.59 -9.20
N GLN A 447 5.85 -7.87 -9.00
CA GLN A 447 5.81 -6.41 -9.03
C GLN A 447 6.65 -5.80 -7.91
N THR A 448 6.57 -6.34 -6.70
CA THR A 448 7.37 -5.89 -5.55
C THR A 448 8.86 -6.06 -5.81
N LYS A 449 9.30 -7.22 -6.32
CA LYS A 449 10.71 -7.44 -6.72
C LYS A 449 11.15 -6.47 -7.82
N GLY A 450 10.31 -6.24 -8.83
CA GLY A 450 10.58 -5.26 -9.88
C GLY A 450 10.75 -3.83 -9.37
N ILE A 451 9.89 -3.40 -8.43
CA ILE A 451 9.99 -2.09 -7.77
C ILE A 451 11.25 -1.98 -6.91
N LEU A 452 11.58 -3.04 -6.15
CA LEU A 452 12.76 -3.08 -5.28
C LEU A 452 14.08 -3.06 -6.06
N ALA A 453 14.13 -3.72 -7.24
CA ALA A 453 15.26 -3.65 -8.16
C ALA A 453 15.36 -2.27 -8.84
N ALA A 454 14.23 -1.69 -9.25
CA ALA A 454 14.18 -0.33 -9.81
C ALA A 454 14.61 0.76 -8.81
N ALA A 455 14.54 0.46 -7.51
CA ALA A 455 15.01 1.31 -6.42
C ALA A 455 16.52 1.20 -6.13
N GLU A 456 17.28 0.36 -6.83
CA GLU A 456 18.73 0.28 -6.65
C GLU A 456 19.46 1.56 -7.11
N GLY A 457 20.32 2.04 -6.22
CA GLY A 457 20.95 3.35 -6.23
C GLY A 457 20.06 4.49 -5.71
N LYS A 458 18.82 4.23 -5.27
CA LYS A 458 17.77 5.25 -5.08
C LYS A 458 17.08 5.14 -3.71
N VAL A 459 16.20 6.11 -3.43
CA VAL A 459 15.22 6.01 -2.33
C VAL A 459 13.86 5.56 -2.87
N LEU A 460 13.31 4.49 -2.31
CA LEU A 460 11.91 4.09 -2.48
C LEU A 460 11.08 4.68 -1.34
N ILE A 461 10.09 5.51 -1.67
CA ILE A 461 9.08 6.00 -0.73
C ILE A 461 7.79 5.20 -0.98
N ILE A 462 7.35 4.45 0.03
CA ILE A 462 6.02 3.87 0.08
C ILE A 462 5.16 4.81 0.92
N ASP A 463 4.35 5.63 0.26
CA ASP A 463 3.38 6.52 0.92
C ASP A 463 2.14 5.73 1.33
N GLU A 464 1.51 6.12 2.44
CA GLU A 464 0.39 5.39 3.06
C GLU A 464 0.65 3.88 3.25
N ALA A 465 1.86 3.51 3.71
CA ALA A 465 2.33 2.13 3.79
C ALA A 465 1.42 1.18 4.60
N TYR A 466 0.68 1.70 5.58
CA TYR A 466 -0.36 0.97 6.33
C TYR A 466 -1.45 0.37 5.41
N GLY A 467 -1.66 0.87 4.19
CA GLY A 467 -2.61 0.30 3.23
C GLY A 467 -2.20 -1.06 2.68
N LEU A 468 -0.95 -1.49 2.91
CA LEU A 468 -0.49 -2.86 2.75
C LEU A 468 -0.97 -3.79 3.89
N TYR A 469 -1.62 -3.27 4.93
CA TYR A 469 -2.38 -4.05 5.89
C TYR A 469 -3.86 -4.10 5.49
N GLY A 470 -4.49 -5.26 5.66
CA GLY A 470 -5.92 -5.46 5.34
C GLY A 470 -6.88 -4.94 6.41
N GLY A 471 -6.44 -4.84 7.66
CA GLY A 471 -7.27 -4.50 8.82
C GLY A 471 -8.14 -5.66 9.29
N GLY A 472 -7.91 -6.14 10.51
CA GLY A 472 -8.67 -7.25 11.11
C GLY A 472 -8.20 -8.64 10.68
N GLY A 473 -8.68 -9.67 11.38
CA GLY A 473 -8.10 -11.03 11.42
C GLY A 473 -8.15 -11.90 10.16
N MET A 474 -8.42 -11.32 8.98
CA MET A 474 -8.34 -12.00 7.69
C MET A 474 -7.42 -11.17 6.78
N SER A 475 -6.11 -11.44 6.83
CA SER A 475 -5.14 -10.72 5.99
C SER A 475 -5.39 -11.00 4.52
N ASP A 476 -5.43 -9.94 3.71
CA ASP A 476 -5.45 -10.02 2.25
C ASP A 476 -4.17 -10.73 1.76
N PRO A 477 -4.26 -11.93 1.16
CA PRO A 477 -3.08 -12.71 0.75
C PRO A 477 -2.16 -11.94 -0.21
N TYR A 478 -2.74 -11.11 -1.08
CA TYR A 478 -1.99 -10.34 -2.06
C TYR A 478 -1.14 -9.25 -1.40
N LYS A 479 -1.60 -8.69 -0.27
CA LYS A 479 -0.89 -7.64 0.46
C LYS A 479 0.15 -8.20 1.44
N SER A 480 -0.16 -9.32 2.12
CA SER A 480 0.85 -10.01 2.95
C SER A 480 2.03 -10.47 2.10
N ALA A 481 1.78 -10.97 0.88
CA ALA A 481 2.85 -11.37 -0.04
C ALA A 481 3.80 -10.21 -0.43
N VAL A 482 3.29 -8.97 -0.53
CA VAL A 482 4.12 -7.76 -0.71
C VAL A 482 5.03 -7.55 0.49
N ILE A 483 4.48 -7.59 1.71
CA ILE A 483 5.23 -7.37 2.94
C ILE A 483 6.30 -8.46 3.13
N ASP A 484 5.95 -9.73 2.91
CA ASP A 484 6.88 -10.85 3.01
C ASP A 484 8.01 -10.74 1.98
N THR A 485 7.70 -10.32 0.76
CA THR A 485 8.69 -10.03 -0.29
C THR A 485 9.62 -8.87 0.13
N ILE A 486 9.07 -7.78 0.70
CA ILE A 486 9.88 -6.68 1.24
C ILE A 486 10.81 -7.18 2.38
N VAL A 487 10.31 -8.01 3.29
CA VAL A 487 11.11 -8.54 4.42
C VAL A 487 12.22 -9.50 3.97
N ALA A 488 12.00 -10.25 2.89
CA ALA A 488 12.98 -11.15 2.28
C ALA A 488 14.07 -10.40 1.50
N GLU A 489 13.68 -9.44 0.66
CA GLU A 489 14.56 -8.75 -0.30
C GLU A 489 15.24 -7.49 0.28
N VAL A 490 14.63 -6.83 1.27
CA VAL A 490 15.22 -5.67 1.96
C VAL A 490 15.99 -6.15 3.18
N GLN A 491 17.31 -5.91 3.17
CA GLN A 491 18.21 -6.25 4.27
C GLN A 491 18.83 -4.98 4.85
N SER A 492 18.90 -4.90 6.18
CA SER A 492 19.43 -3.72 6.87
C SER A 492 20.94 -3.86 7.14
N VAL A 493 21.73 -4.03 6.07
CA VAL A 493 23.18 -4.32 6.13
C VAL A 493 23.98 -3.10 5.63
N PRO A 494 25.11 -2.72 6.26
CA PRO A 494 25.92 -1.58 5.83
C PRO A 494 26.30 -1.63 4.35
N GLY A 495 26.17 -0.51 3.63
CA GLY A 495 26.50 -0.44 2.20
C GLY A 495 25.50 -1.15 1.28
N ASP A 496 24.23 -1.33 1.70
CA ASP A 496 23.14 -1.48 0.72
C ASP A 496 22.98 -0.15 -0.06
N ASP A 497 23.02 -0.18 -1.39
CA ASP A 497 22.86 0.99 -2.27
C ASP A 497 21.37 1.28 -2.50
N ARG A 498 20.56 1.19 -1.45
CA ARG A 498 19.11 1.31 -1.49
C ARG A 498 18.59 1.75 -0.13
N CYS A 499 17.58 2.61 -0.15
CA CYS A 499 16.89 3.05 1.07
C CYS A 499 15.38 2.99 0.84
N VAL A 500 14.67 2.29 1.71
CA VAL A 500 13.21 2.22 1.71
C VAL A 500 12.67 3.07 2.86
N LEU A 501 11.73 3.95 2.55
CA LEU A 501 11.00 4.80 3.48
C LEU A 501 9.53 4.37 3.51
N LEU A 502 9.04 3.99 4.69
CA LEU A 502 7.63 3.67 4.92
C LEU A 502 6.95 4.87 5.58
N CYS A 503 6.04 5.54 4.88
CA CYS A 503 5.32 6.72 5.39
C CYS A 503 3.89 6.36 5.80
N GLY A 504 3.41 6.87 6.95
CA GLY A 504 2.03 6.63 7.37
C GLY A 504 1.60 7.42 8.62
N TYR A 505 0.36 7.20 9.06
CA TYR A 505 -0.16 7.71 10.34
C TYR A 505 0.32 6.81 11.48
N GLN A 506 0.54 7.38 12.67
CA GLN A 506 1.17 6.67 13.78
C GLN A 506 0.39 5.41 14.18
N ASP A 507 -0.86 5.56 14.63
CA ASP A 507 -1.71 4.46 15.11
C ASP A 507 -1.83 3.31 14.10
N GLN A 508 -2.02 3.63 12.81
CA GLN A 508 -2.20 2.63 11.74
C GLN A 508 -0.89 1.91 11.37
N MET A 509 0.25 2.59 11.49
CA MET A 509 1.55 1.97 11.30
C MET A 509 1.91 1.09 12.50
N GLU A 510 1.63 1.54 13.73
CA GLU A 510 1.81 0.71 14.92
C GLU A 510 0.99 -0.58 14.87
N ASP A 511 -0.28 -0.50 14.44
CA ASP A 511 -1.16 -1.65 14.20
C ASP A 511 -0.60 -2.61 13.12
N MET A 512 -0.19 -2.09 11.95
CA MET A 512 0.46 -2.89 10.90
C MET A 512 1.73 -3.61 11.41
N PHE A 513 2.58 -2.91 12.16
CA PHE A 513 3.85 -3.47 12.65
C PHE A 513 3.67 -4.52 13.76
N GLN A 514 2.55 -4.48 14.49
CA GLN A 514 2.18 -5.51 15.45
C GLN A 514 1.55 -6.74 14.77
N ASN A 515 0.73 -6.54 13.76
CA ASN A 515 -0.20 -7.57 13.27
C ASN A 515 0.15 -8.24 11.93
N VAL A 516 1.12 -7.74 11.15
CA VAL A 516 1.46 -8.33 9.84
C VAL A 516 2.61 -9.35 9.90
N ASN A 517 3.86 -8.90 10.08
CA ASN A 517 5.02 -9.78 10.08
C ASN A 517 6.11 -9.24 11.03
N PRO A 518 6.55 -10.01 12.07
CA PRO A 518 7.60 -9.59 12.99
C PRO A 518 8.96 -9.27 12.34
N GLY A 519 9.22 -9.78 11.13
CA GLY A 519 10.39 -9.47 10.33
C GLY A 519 10.43 -8.02 9.84
N LEU A 520 9.26 -7.38 9.61
CA LEU A 520 9.17 -5.99 9.19
C LEU A 520 9.76 -5.06 10.25
N SER A 521 9.38 -5.28 11.52
CA SER A 521 9.88 -4.54 12.69
C SER A 521 11.40 -4.66 12.89
N ARG A 522 12.03 -5.73 12.38
CA ARG A 522 13.50 -5.90 12.40
C ARG A 522 14.20 -5.14 11.27
N ARG A 523 13.56 -4.95 10.11
CA ARG A 523 14.10 -4.20 8.97
C ARG A 523 13.87 -2.70 9.08
N PHE A 524 12.75 -2.34 9.68
CA PHE A 524 12.27 -0.96 9.85
C PHE A 524 11.97 -0.69 11.34
N PRO A 525 12.98 -0.54 12.22
CA PRO A 525 12.72 -0.39 13.65
C PRO A 525 11.93 0.90 13.94
N ILE A 526 10.69 0.75 14.40
CA ILE A 526 9.76 1.85 14.65
C ILE A 526 10.26 2.81 15.76
N ALA A 527 11.05 2.29 16.70
CA ALA A 527 11.77 3.10 17.70
C ALA A 527 12.83 4.05 17.10
N SER A 528 13.18 3.89 15.81
CA SER A 528 14.07 4.79 15.06
C SER A 528 13.34 5.57 13.96
N ALA A 529 12.00 5.62 14.02
CA ALA A 529 11.16 6.36 13.10
C ALA A 529 11.36 7.87 13.24
N PHE A 530 11.18 8.58 12.14
CA PHE A 530 11.11 10.04 12.15
C PHE A 530 9.67 10.43 12.50
N GLN A 531 9.50 11.12 13.62
CA GLN A 531 8.21 11.65 14.04
C GLN A 531 7.96 13.02 13.40
N PHE A 532 6.77 13.19 12.84
CA PHE A 532 6.26 14.39 12.21
C PHE A 532 5.06 14.85 13.03
N GLY A 533 5.32 15.58 14.11
CA GLY A 533 4.29 16.21 14.93
C GLY A 533 3.44 17.21 14.14
N ASP A 534 2.26 17.52 14.67
CA ASP A 534 1.42 18.59 14.14
C ASP A 534 2.10 19.95 14.35
N PHE A 535 1.93 20.87 13.39
CA PHE A 535 2.49 22.22 13.50
C PHE A 535 1.77 23.04 14.59
N ASP A 536 2.54 23.79 15.36
CA ASP A 536 1.99 24.77 16.31
C ASP A 536 1.41 26.01 15.59
N ASP A 537 0.70 26.89 16.29
CA ASP A 537 0.02 28.03 15.68
C ASP A 537 1.00 29.08 15.10
N ASN A 538 2.21 29.18 15.65
CA ASN A 538 3.26 30.05 15.11
C ASN A 538 3.84 29.44 13.82
N GLU A 539 4.08 28.13 13.82
CA GLU A 539 4.54 27.38 12.66
C GLU A 539 3.49 27.42 11.52
N LEU A 540 2.22 27.22 11.83
CA LEU A 540 1.11 27.39 10.89
C LEU A 540 1.00 28.82 10.36
N SER A 541 1.19 29.85 11.20
CA SER A 541 1.24 31.24 10.74
C SER A 541 2.43 31.50 9.81
N GLN A 542 3.60 30.92 10.06
CA GLN A 542 4.77 31.05 9.19
C GLN A 542 4.56 30.31 7.85
N ILE A 543 3.89 29.16 7.88
CA ILE A 543 3.52 28.39 6.68
C ILE A 543 2.51 29.18 5.84
N LEU A 544 1.51 29.83 6.47
CA LEU A 544 0.58 30.73 5.82
C LEU A 544 1.30 31.89 5.11
N ASP A 545 2.21 32.57 5.80
CA ASP A 545 3.01 33.68 5.24
C ASP A 545 3.89 33.22 4.05
N LEU A 546 4.51 32.04 4.16
CA LEU A 546 5.30 31.45 3.09
C LEU A 546 4.43 31.18 1.84
N LYS A 547 3.27 30.55 2.01
CA LYS A 547 2.36 30.20 0.90
C LYS A 547 1.71 31.42 0.25
N LEU A 548 1.34 32.43 1.05
CA LEU A 548 0.86 33.72 0.55
C LEU A 548 1.93 34.39 -0.33
N LYS A 549 3.19 34.40 0.13
CA LYS A 549 4.32 34.99 -0.60
C LYS A 549 4.64 34.24 -1.91
N GLU A 550 4.61 32.91 -1.90
CA GLU A 550 4.79 32.10 -3.12
C GLU A 550 3.70 32.36 -4.17
N GLN A 551 2.49 32.70 -3.73
CA GLN A 551 1.32 32.91 -4.58
C GLN A 551 1.04 34.40 -4.86
N ALA A 552 1.92 35.31 -4.41
CA ALA A 552 1.81 36.76 -4.55
C ALA A 552 0.51 37.38 -3.98
N PHE A 553 0.00 36.83 -2.88
CA PHE A 553 -1.12 37.38 -2.12
C PHE A 553 -0.66 37.96 -0.78
N GLU A 554 -1.42 38.93 -0.26
CA GLU A 554 -1.31 39.44 1.10
C GLU A 554 -2.55 39.05 1.93
N ILE A 555 -2.46 39.19 3.26
CA ILE A 555 -3.57 39.02 4.21
C ILE A 555 -3.65 40.23 5.14
N THR A 556 -4.85 40.59 5.61
CA THR A 556 -5.02 41.58 6.69
C THR A 556 -4.83 40.93 8.07
N ASP A 557 -4.45 41.71 9.09
CA ASP A 557 -4.21 41.17 10.44
C ASP A 557 -5.46 40.50 11.03
N GLN A 558 -6.63 41.11 10.82
CA GLN A 558 -7.92 40.51 11.20
C GLN A 558 -8.20 39.19 10.47
N ALA A 559 -7.82 39.07 9.19
CA ALA A 559 -7.95 37.81 8.45
C ALA A 559 -6.95 36.75 8.93
N ARG A 560 -5.73 37.15 9.36
CA ARG A 560 -4.74 36.24 9.97
C ARG A 560 -5.30 35.60 11.24
N THR A 561 -5.89 36.38 12.15
CA THR A 561 -6.55 35.84 13.36
C THR A 561 -7.65 34.85 13.00
N VAL A 562 -8.50 35.18 12.02
CA VAL A 562 -9.60 34.31 11.58
C VAL A 562 -9.10 33.00 10.96
N VAL A 563 -7.98 33.02 10.23
CA VAL A 563 -7.35 31.79 9.70
C VAL A 563 -6.81 30.92 10.84
N LEU A 564 -6.18 31.49 11.87
CA LEU A 564 -5.72 30.74 13.03
C LEU A 564 -6.90 30.14 13.82
N ASP A 565 -7.99 30.89 14.03
CA ASP A 565 -9.25 30.39 14.61
C ASP A 565 -9.90 29.27 13.77
N MET A 566 -9.73 29.27 12.44
CA MET A 566 -10.16 28.18 11.57
C MET A 566 -9.27 26.95 11.73
N LEU A 567 -7.96 27.13 11.86
CA LEU A 567 -7.00 26.04 12.02
C LEU A 567 -7.10 25.37 13.39
N ASP A 568 -7.27 26.10 14.51
CA ASP A 568 -7.50 25.45 15.82
C ASP A 568 -8.78 24.62 15.83
N ARG A 569 -9.88 25.14 15.24
CA ARG A 569 -11.12 24.37 15.07
C ARG A 569 -10.91 23.13 14.19
N ALA A 570 -10.11 23.24 13.13
CA ALA A 570 -9.76 22.10 12.27
C ALA A 570 -8.86 21.07 12.99
N ARG A 571 -7.99 21.48 13.93
CA ARG A 571 -7.14 20.60 14.75
C ARG A 571 -7.96 19.65 15.65
N ASN A 572 -9.21 19.99 15.95
CA ASN A 572 -10.13 19.12 16.70
C ASN A 572 -10.85 18.07 15.82
N ARG A 573 -10.66 18.07 14.49
CA ARG A 573 -11.17 17.05 13.57
C ARG A 573 -10.24 15.83 13.52
N PRO A 574 -10.75 14.63 13.24
CA PRO A 574 -9.88 13.48 12.95
C PRO A 574 -9.06 13.76 11.68
N ASN A 575 -7.80 13.31 11.67
CA ASN A 575 -6.86 13.46 10.56
C ASN A 575 -6.60 14.92 10.13
N PHE A 576 -6.31 15.82 11.08
CA PHE A 576 -5.99 17.23 10.80
C PHE A 576 -4.91 17.39 9.71
N GLY A 577 -5.23 18.18 8.69
CA GLY A 577 -4.43 18.31 7.47
C GLY A 577 -3.18 19.17 7.58
N ASN A 578 -2.85 19.75 8.75
CA ASN A 578 -1.66 20.58 8.97
C ASN A 578 -1.45 21.65 7.88
N ALA A 579 -0.28 21.67 7.23
CA ALA A 579 -0.01 22.62 6.14
C ALA A 579 -0.94 22.44 4.93
N GLY A 580 -1.52 21.24 4.75
CA GLY A 580 -2.54 20.98 3.74
C GLY A 580 -3.88 21.64 4.07
N GLU A 581 -4.26 21.77 5.36
CA GLU A 581 -5.44 22.54 5.76
C GLU A 581 -5.27 24.02 5.38
N VAL A 582 -4.04 24.57 5.50
CA VAL A 582 -3.71 25.92 5.03
C VAL A 582 -3.93 26.07 3.51
N ASP A 583 -3.62 25.04 2.70
CA ASP A 583 -3.93 25.07 1.26
C ASP A 583 -5.43 25.05 0.99
N ILE A 584 -6.19 24.23 1.74
CA ILE A 584 -7.66 24.17 1.64
C ILE A 584 -8.26 25.54 1.95
N LEU A 585 -7.86 26.17 3.06
CA LEU A 585 -8.33 27.51 3.45
C LEU A 585 -7.95 28.58 2.42
N LEU A 586 -6.72 28.58 1.91
CA LEU A 586 -6.29 29.52 0.86
C LEU A 586 -7.04 29.32 -0.46
N ASN A 587 -7.37 28.08 -0.83
CA ASN A 587 -8.12 27.78 -2.05
C ASN A 587 -9.59 28.22 -1.95
N VAL A 588 -10.23 28.00 -0.78
CA VAL A 588 -11.56 28.57 -0.49
C VAL A 588 -11.50 30.10 -0.55
N ALA A 589 -10.51 30.72 0.11
CA ALA A 589 -10.37 32.17 0.13
C ALA A 589 -10.19 32.80 -1.25
N LYS A 590 -9.41 32.17 -2.16
CA LYS A 590 -9.31 32.62 -3.56
C LYS A 590 -10.67 32.64 -4.26
N ILE A 591 -11.48 31.59 -4.09
CA ILE A 591 -12.79 31.47 -4.73
C ILE A 591 -13.75 32.54 -4.18
N CYS A 592 -13.79 32.71 -2.86
CA CYS A 592 -14.59 33.74 -2.19
C CYS A 592 -14.15 35.15 -2.60
N HIS A 593 -12.86 35.44 -2.57
CA HIS A 593 -12.27 36.72 -2.97
C HIS A 593 -12.56 37.05 -4.45
N GLN A 594 -12.36 36.09 -5.36
CA GLN A 594 -12.69 36.26 -6.77
C GLN A 594 -14.19 36.51 -6.97
N THR A 595 -15.06 35.78 -6.27
CA THR A 595 -16.50 35.99 -6.31
C THR A 595 -16.89 37.39 -5.81
N ARG A 596 -16.26 37.87 -4.73
CA ARG A 596 -16.46 39.22 -4.21
C ARG A 596 -15.91 40.29 -5.16
N ARG A 597 -14.77 40.07 -5.82
CA ARG A 597 -14.22 40.95 -6.86
C ARG A 597 -15.17 41.08 -8.05
N THR A 598 -15.69 39.98 -8.59
CA THR A 598 -16.68 39.99 -9.69
C THR A 598 -17.95 40.75 -9.31
N LYS A 599 -18.35 40.73 -8.03
CA LYS A 599 -19.51 41.48 -7.51
C LYS A 599 -19.19 42.94 -7.10
N GLY A 600 -17.95 43.41 -7.23
CA GLY A 600 -17.53 44.75 -6.76
C GLY A 600 -17.49 44.92 -5.24
N LEU A 601 -17.48 43.83 -4.48
CA LEU A 601 -17.57 43.80 -3.01
C LEU A 601 -16.21 43.61 -2.29
N ALA A 602 -15.11 43.50 -3.04
CA ALA A 602 -13.75 43.37 -2.50
C ALA A 602 -12.99 44.69 -2.65
N LYS A 603 -12.31 45.14 -1.58
CA LYS A 603 -11.58 46.43 -1.57
C LYS A 603 -10.21 46.37 -2.25
N TYR A 604 -9.58 45.19 -2.26
CA TYR A 604 -8.22 44.98 -2.73
C TYR A 604 -8.21 43.91 -3.83
N ALA A 605 -7.23 43.97 -4.73
CA ALA A 605 -7.09 43.01 -5.84
C ALA A 605 -6.31 41.74 -5.46
N THR A 606 -5.40 41.84 -4.49
CA THR A 606 -4.41 40.80 -4.11
C THR A 606 -4.28 40.61 -2.60
N LYS A 607 -5.16 41.22 -1.80
CA LYS A 607 -5.13 41.16 -0.33
C LYS A 607 -6.42 40.58 0.22
N PHE A 608 -6.32 39.46 0.93
CA PHE A 608 -7.46 38.78 1.53
C PHE A 608 -7.96 39.51 2.78
N GLU A 609 -9.28 39.63 2.89
CA GLU A 609 -10.00 40.14 4.06
C GLU A 609 -10.63 38.97 4.84
N ALA A 610 -11.03 39.19 6.10
CA ALA A 610 -11.58 38.12 6.96
C ALA A 610 -12.78 37.40 6.34
N LYS A 611 -13.61 38.13 5.58
CA LYS A 611 -14.77 37.62 4.84
C LYS A 611 -14.42 36.68 3.67
N ASP A 612 -13.18 36.67 3.20
CA ASP A 612 -12.75 35.75 2.15
C ASP A 612 -12.56 34.34 2.73
N PHE A 613 -12.14 34.22 3.99
CA PHE A 613 -11.99 32.94 4.68
C PHE A 613 -13.29 32.48 5.37
N ASP A 614 -14.00 33.40 6.03
CA ASP A 614 -15.17 33.06 6.84
C ASP A 614 -16.17 34.24 6.83
N GLU A 615 -17.30 34.09 6.11
CA GLU A 615 -18.34 35.14 6.06
C GLU A 615 -18.92 35.46 7.46
N ASN A 616 -18.85 34.49 8.38
CA ASN A 616 -19.35 34.58 9.75
C ASN A 616 -18.22 34.71 10.78
N PHE A 617 -17.05 35.24 10.40
CA PHE A 617 -15.90 35.41 11.29
C PHE A 617 -16.24 36.14 12.61
N ASP A 618 -17.20 37.07 12.55
CA ASP A 618 -17.68 37.91 13.65
C ASP A 618 -18.75 37.25 14.54
N ARG A 619 -18.98 35.93 14.39
CA ARG A 619 -19.98 35.12 15.15
C ARG A 619 -19.92 35.29 16.67
N ALA A 620 -18.71 35.38 17.23
CA ALA A 620 -18.51 35.46 18.68
C ALA A 620 -19.11 36.75 19.27
N ASN A 621 -19.04 37.86 18.51
CA ASN A 621 -19.58 39.16 18.90
C ASN A 621 -21.10 39.28 18.64
N ARG A 622 -21.64 38.53 17.65
CA ARG A 622 -23.06 38.51 17.28
C ARG A 622 -23.93 37.53 18.09
N SER A 623 -23.38 36.96 19.16
CA SER A 623 -23.92 35.79 19.84
C SER A 623 -25.29 36.00 20.52
N GLU A 624 -25.56 37.18 21.08
CA GLU A 624 -26.84 37.51 21.76
C GLU A 624 -28.06 37.50 20.83
N THR A 625 -27.93 38.06 19.62
CA THR A 625 -29.05 38.16 18.67
C THR A 625 -29.44 36.80 18.12
N ASN A 626 -28.49 35.86 18.01
CA ASN A 626 -28.70 34.57 17.34
C ASN A 626 -29.46 33.55 18.22
N VAL A 627 -29.23 33.53 19.55
CA VAL A 627 -29.89 32.54 20.45
C VAL A 627 -31.39 32.81 20.53
N LYS A 628 -31.78 34.06 20.79
CA LYS A 628 -33.21 34.44 20.88
C LYS A 628 -33.93 34.20 19.56
N GLU A 629 -33.30 34.45 18.42
CA GLU A 629 -33.86 34.09 17.10
C GLU A 629 -33.93 32.58 16.85
N LEU A 630 -32.91 31.81 17.24
CA LEU A 630 -32.87 30.35 17.12
C LEU A 630 -34.00 29.66 17.90
N PHE A 631 -34.39 30.22 19.04
CA PHE A 631 -35.43 29.66 19.91
C PHE A 631 -36.81 30.34 19.79
N LYS A 632 -36.93 31.46 19.05
CA LYS A 632 -38.18 32.23 18.81
C LYS A 632 -39.40 31.42 18.36
N LYS A 633 -39.20 30.25 17.74
CA LYS A 633 -40.26 29.33 17.27
C LYS A 633 -40.43 28.09 18.14
N THR A 634 -39.95 28.08 19.38
CA THR A 634 -39.99 26.89 20.25
C THR A 634 -40.48 27.29 21.63
N VAL A 635 -41.69 26.82 21.95
CA VAL A 635 -42.45 27.15 23.14
C VAL A 635 -41.95 26.32 24.33
N GLY A 636 -41.82 26.93 25.52
CA GLY A 636 -41.56 26.23 26.79
C GLY A 636 -40.09 25.90 27.06
N GLN A 637 -39.14 26.59 26.44
CA GLN A 637 -37.69 26.33 26.55
C GLN A 637 -36.88 27.53 27.12
N GLU A 638 -37.53 28.38 27.90
CA GLU A 638 -37.00 29.65 28.42
C GLU A 638 -35.79 29.44 29.35
N SER A 639 -35.82 28.39 30.18
CA SER A 639 -34.71 28.00 31.06
C SER A 639 -33.46 27.59 30.27
N ILE A 640 -33.64 26.88 29.16
CA ILE A 640 -32.54 26.42 28.30
C ILE A 640 -31.91 27.61 27.57
N MET A 641 -32.73 28.59 27.14
CA MET A 641 -32.20 29.83 26.56
C MET A 641 -31.33 30.59 27.57
N ALA A 642 -31.80 30.77 28.81
CA ALA A 642 -31.03 31.44 29.86
C ALA A 642 -29.70 30.72 30.18
N LEU A 643 -29.69 29.39 30.19
CA LEU A 643 -28.47 28.59 30.39
C LEU A 643 -27.45 28.79 29.26
N LEU A 644 -27.90 28.74 28.00
CA LEU A 644 -27.04 28.94 26.83
C LEU A 644 -26.53 30.38 26.72
N GLU A 645 -27.35 31.38 27.07
CA GLU A 645 -26.92 32.78 27.21
C GLU A 645 -25.86 32.95 28.31
N GLY A 646 -26.03 32.25 29.45
CA GLY A 646 -25.04 32.18 30.53
C GLY A 646 -23.68 31.64 30.05
N TYR A 647 -23.67 30.52 29.30
CA TYR A 647 -22.43 29.99 28.73
C TYR A 647 -21.75 30.99 27.77
N GLN A 648 -22.51 31.67 26.91
CA GLN A 648 -21.96 32.69 26.02
C GLN A 648 -21.34 33.87 26.79
N GLN A 649 -21.96 34.30 27.89
CA GLN A 649 -21.42 35.37 28.73
C GLN A 649 -20.11 34.94 29.41
N THR A 650 -20.06 33.73 29.97
CA THR A 650 -18.84 33.13 30.54
C THR A 650 -17.72 33.03 29.50
N VAL A 651 -18.01 32.61 28.25
CA VAL A 651 -17.04 32.60 27.15
C VAL A 651 -16.41 33.97 26.94
N ARG A 652 -17.22 35.03 26.88
CA ARG A 652 -16.73 36.39 26.65
C ARG A 652 -15.86 36.89 27.80
N THR A 653 -16.29 36.68 29.04
CA THR A 653 -15.51 37.08 30.22
C THR A 653 -14.15 36.38 30.25
N LEU A 654 -14.09 35.07 30.01
CA LEU A 654 -12.83 34.32 30.00
C LEU A 654 -11.91 34.73 28.82
N LYS A 655 -12.47 34.94 27.62
CA LYS A 655 -11.70 35.47 26.48
C LYS A 655 -11.16 36.88 26.74
N SER A 656 -11.87 37.72 27.51
CA SER A 656 -11.37 39.05 27.91
C SER A 656 -10.28 39.02 28.98
N LEU A 657 -10.08 37.87 29.64
CA LEU A 657 -9.08 37.63 30.69
C LEU A 657 -7.91 36.74 30.21
N ASP A 658 -7.90 36.34 28.94
CA ASP A 658 -6.92 35.41 28.33
C ASP A 658 -6.79 34.07 29.08
N LEU A 659 -7.93 33.55 29.59
CA LEU A 659 -8.03 32.28 30.31
C LEU A 659 -8.63 31.18 29.43
N ASP A 660 -8.24 29.93 29.66
CA ASP A 660 -8.79 28.79 28.92
C ASP A 660 -10.30 28.64 29.16
N VAL A 661 -11.04 28.82 28.07
CA VAL A 661 -12.49 28.78 28.02
C VAL A 661 -13.02 27.35 28.08
N LYS A 662 -12.23 26.35 27.63
CA LYS A 662 -12.65 24.93 27.58
C LYS A 662 -12.69 24.29 28.97
N GLU A 663 -12.02 24.86 29.97
CA GLU A 663 -12.07 24.37 31.37
C GLU A 663 -13.36 24.69 32.11
N ASN A 664 -14.06 25.76 31.72
CA ASN A 664 -15.17 26.33 32.49
C ASN A 664 -16.56 26.03 31.91
N ILE A 665 -16.65 25.19 30.87
CA ILE A 665 -17.88 24.91 30.14
C ILE A 665 -18.05 23.38 29.98
N PRO A 666 -19.22 22.81 30.31
CA PRO A 666 -19.47 21.39 30.12
C PRO A 666 -19.54 21.02 28.63
N PHE A 667 -19.02 19.84 28.30
CA PHE A 667 -19.15 19.22 26.97
C PHE A 667 -20.04 17.97 26.99
N ASN A 668 -20.45 17.52 28.18
CA ASN A 668 -21.23 16.30 28.38
C ASN A 668 -22.54 16.66 29.09
N PHE A 669 -23.67 16.34 28.47
CA PHE A 669 -25.01 16.76 28.90
C PHE A 669 -25.98 15.59 29.00
N LEU A 670 -26.92 15.69 29.94
CA LEU A 670 -27.96 14.69 30.19
C LEU A 670 -29.34 15.30 29.99
N PHE A 671 -30.06 14.89 28.95
CA PHE A 671 -31.37 15.42 28.58
C PHE A 671 -32.50 14.51 29.10
N ARG A 672 -33.26 15.00 30.08
CA ARG A 672 -34.35 14.25 30.74
C ARG A 672 -35.70 14.82 30.39
N GLY A 673 -36.73 13.99 30.30
CA GLY A 673 -38.13 14.44 30.29
C GLY A 673 -39.05 13.64 29.36
N PRO A 674 -40.35 13.99 29.28
CA PRO A 674 -41.35 13.27 28.48
C PRO A 674 -41.02 13.16 26.98
N PRO A 675 -41.65 12.23 26.23
CA PRO A 675 -41.51 12.19 24.77
C PRO A 675 -42.12 13.44 24.15
N GLY A 676 -41.58 13.88 23.01
CA GLY A 676 -42.11 15.03 22.28
C GLY A 676 -41.78 16.41 22.86
N THR A 677 -40.95 16.54 23.90
CA THR A 677 -40.53 17.85 24.46
C THR A 677 -39.41 18.58 23.69
N GLY A 678 -39.04 18.09 22.50
CA GLY A 678 -38.09 18.76 21.61
C GLY A 678 -36.61 18.48 21.86
N LYS A 679 -36.24 17.49 22.70
CA LYS A 679 -34.85 17.10 23.03
C LYS A 679 -33.88 17.12 21.83
N THR A 680 -34.17 16.38 20.77
CA THR A 680 -33.35 16.31 19.53
C THR A 680 -33.24 17.67 18.81
N THR A 681 -34.34 18.43 18.78
CA THR A 681 -34.37 19.79 18.19
C THR A 681 -33.48 20.75 18.98
N THR A 682 -33.50 20.65 20.31
CA THR A 682 -32.64 21.44 21.19
C THR A 682 -31.16 21.05 21.05
N ALA A 683 -30.85 19.75 20.98
CA ALA A 683 -29.50 19.26 20.71
C ALA A 683 -28.93 19.82 19.39
N ARG A 684 -29.75 19.89 18.34
CA ARG A 684 -29.37 20.50 17.04
C ARG A 684 -29.06 21.99 17.15
N LYS A 685 -29.89 22.75 17.87
CA LYS A 685 -29.67 24.19 18.09
C LYS A 685 -28.44 24.43 18.97
N MET A 686 -28.25 23.60 19.99
CA MET A 686 -27.10 23.64 20.88
C MET A 686 -25.79 23.40 20.12
N GLY A 687 -25.77 22.47 19.15
CA GLY A 687 -24.65 22.31 18.24
C GLY A 687 -24.30 23.57 17.45
N LYS A 688 -25.30 24.33 16.99
CA LYS A 688 -25.07 25.65 16.39
C LYS A 688 -24.51 26.67 17.41
N VAL A 689 -25.02 26.70 18.64
CA VAL A 689 -24.50 27.61 19.69
C VAL A 689 -23.04 27.28 20.05
N PHE A 690 -22.68 26.00 20.20
CA PHE A 690 -21.29 25.59 20.48
C PHE A 690 -20.35 25.81 19.27
N TYR A 691 -20.86 25.69 18.05
CA TYR A 691 -20.14 26.10 16.83
C TYR A 691 -19.93 27.64 16.77
N ASP A 692 -20.96 28.43 17.08
CA ASP A 692 -20.89 29.90 17.09
C ASP A 692 -19.95 30.43 18.20
N MET A 693 -19.85 29.74 19.35
CA MET A 693 -18.86 30.02 20.40
C MET A 693 -17.41 29.65 20.01
N GLY A 694 -17.24 28.77 19.02
CA GLY A 694 -15.96 28.34 18.47
C GLY A 694 -15.43 27.00 19.00
N PHE A 695 -16.21 26.23 19.77
CA PHE A 695 -15.77 24.94 20.33
C PHE A 695 -15.90 23.77 19.37
N LEU A 696 -16.85 23.83 18.43
CA LEU A 696 -17.09 22.78 17.45
C LEU A 696 -16.61 23.18 16.07
N ALA A 697 -16.19 22.18 15.29
CA ALA A 697 -15.68 22.34 13.94
C ALA A 697 -16.80 22.37 12.88
N THR A 698 -17.99 21.83 13.20
CA THR A 698 -19.25 22.03 12.47
C THR A 698 -20.44 22.06 13.45
N ALA A 699 -21.58 22.63 13.03
CA ALA A 699 -22.84 22.61 13.77
C ALA A 699 -23.67 21.32 13.52
N GLU A 700 -23.03 20.25 13.05
CA GLU A 700 -23.70 19.01 12.65
C GLU A 700 -24.03 18.14 13.86
N LEU A 701 -25.22 17.52 13.83
CA LEU A 701 -25.72 16.61 14.85
C LEU A 701 -25.64 15.18 14.33
N ILE A 702 -24.96 14.31 15.07
CA ILE A 702 -24.96 12.86 14.85
C ILE A 702 -25.99 12.26 15.79
N ASP A 703 -27.19 12.05 15.25
CA ASP A 703 -28.29 11.35 15.90
C ASP A 703 -28.03 9.82 15.83
N VAL A 704 -27.90 9.16 16.98
CA VAL A 704 -27.75 7.69 17.11
C VAL A 704 -28.66 7.14 18.21
N SER A 705 -29.02 5.86 18.09
CA SER A 705 -29.76 5.12 19.12
C SER A 705 -28.82 4.34 20.03
N ALA A 706 -29.27 3.98 21.24
CA ALA A 706 -28.55 3.04 22.11
C ALA A 706 -28.12 1.74 21.39
N THR A 707 -28.95 1.20 20.50
CA THR A 707 -28.65 0.00 19.70
C THR A 707 -27.50 0.18 18.70
N ASP A 708 -27.19 1.40 18.28
CA ASP A 708 -26.07 1.67 17.39
C ASP A 708 -24.71 1.54 18.11
N LEU A 709 -24.67 1.67 19.43
CA LEU A 709 -23.44 1.48 20.23
C LEU A 709 -23.19 0.00 20.57
N VAL A 710 -24.24 -0.82 20.67
CA VAL A 710 -24.14 -2.21 21.14
C VAL A 710 -23.69 -3.17 20.02
N GLY A 711 -22.72 -4.05 20.31
CA GLY A 711 -22.25 -5.10 19.39
C GLY A 711 -23.22 -6.29 19.28
N GLN A 712 -23.17 -7.03 18.17
CA GLN A 712 -23.92 -8.30 18.02
C GLN A 712 -23.16 -9.50 18.61
N TYR A 713 -21.84 -9.36 18.81
CA TYR A 713 -20.94 -10.39 19.32
C TYR A 713 -19.97 -9.79 20.35
N VAL A 714 -19.47 -10.64 21.27
CA VAL A 714 -18.51 -10.27 22.32
C VAL A 714 -17.27 -9.58 21.70
N GLY A 715 -16.86 -8.45 22.27
CA GLY A 715 -15.66 -7.70 21.84
C GLY A 715 -15.85 -6.80 20.62
N GLN A 716 -17.03 -6.77 19.99
CA GLN A 716 -17.33 -5.81 18.93
C GLN A 716 -17.82 -4.46 19.46
N THR A 717 -18.36 -4.42 20.68
CA THR A 717 -19.00 -3.25 21.26
C THR A 717 -18.02 -2.08 21.43
N GLY A 718 -16.88 -2.30 22.09
CA GLY A 718 -15.88 -1.26 22.33
C GLY A 718 -15.41 -0.55 21.04
N PRO A 719 -14.94 -1.27 20.02
CA PRO A 719 -14.57 -0.69 18.72
C PRO A 719 -15.73 0.06 18.03
N LYS A 720 -16.99 -0.36 18.21
CA LYS A 720 -18.18 0.29 17.65
C LYS A 720 -18.43 1.65 18.33
N VAL A 721 -18.30 1.73 19.65
CA VAL A 721 -18.37 2.97 20.43
C VAL A 721 -17.27 3.94 20.02
N GLN A 722 -16.01 3.47 19.97
CA GLN A 722 -14.86 4.29 19.54
C GLN A 722 -15.05 4.85 18.13
N LYS A 723 -15.53 4.04 17.17
CA LYS A 723 -15.79 4.47 15.79
C LYS A 723 -16.91 5.53 15.68
N LEU A 724 -17.91 5.48 16.55
CA LEU A 724 -18.95 6.51 16.61
C LEU A 724 -18.43 7.82 17.22
N LEU A 725 -17.59 7.74 18.25
CA LEU A 725 -16.91 8.90 18.84
C LEU A 725 -15.94 9.57 17.85
N ASP A 726 -15.16 8.78 17.11
CA ASP A 726 -14.28 9.27 16.04
C ASP A 726 -15.04 10.01 14.94
N LYS A 727 -16.22 9.52 14.57
CA LYS A 727 -17.12 10.20 13.62
C LYS A 727 -17.67 11.53 14.18
N ALA A 728 -17.76 11.65 15.51
CA ALA A 728 -18.34 12.79 16.21
C ALA A 728 -17.32 13.83 16.72
N LEU A 729 -16.02 13.59 16.57
CA LEU A 729 -14.97 14.57 16.84
C LEU A 729 -15.23 15.89 16.09
N GLY A 730 -15.24 17.00 16.83
CA GLY A 730 -15.59 18.34 16.34
C GLY A 730 -17.10 18.58 16.09
N LYS A 731 -17.99 17.68 16.53
CA LYS A 731 -19.46 17.73 16.31
C LYS A 731 -20.24 17.48 17.61
N VAL A 732 -21.57 17.37 17.52
CA VAL A 732 -22.44 16.90 18.60
C VAL A 732 -22.84 15.44 18.36
N LEU A 733 -22.61 14.57 19.36
CA LEU A 733 -23.11 13.20 19.43
C LEU A 733 -24.37 13.18 20.31
N PHE A 734 -25.52 12.80 19.73
CA PHE A 734 -26.79 12.67 20.44
C PHE A 734 -27.22 11.21 20.48
N ILE A 735 -27.25 10.63 21.68
CA ILE A 735 -27.66 9.25 21.94
C ILE A 735 -29.08 9.27 22.49
N ASP A 736 -30.06 8.92 21.66
CA ASP A 736 -31.46 8.81 22.09
C ASP A 736 -31.74 7.46 22.75
N GLU A 737 -32.74 7.45 23.63
CA GLU A 737 -33.14 6.30 24.45
C GLU A 737 -31.96 5.65 25.21
N ALA A 738 -31.02 6.47 25.69
CA ALA A 738 -29.76 6.07 26.31
C ALA A 738 -29.93 5.13 27.53
N TYR A 739 -31.10 5.13 28.17
CA TYR A 739 -31.45 4.22 29.25
C TYR A 739 -31.37 2.73 28.85
N ARG A 740 -31.56 2.39 27.56
CA ARG A 740 -31.39 1.02 27.05
C ARG A 740 -29.95 0.51 27.18
N LEU A 741 -28.97 1.39 27.38
CA LEU A 741 -27.58 1.01 27.66
C LEU A 741 -27.40 0.44 29.09
N GLY A 742 -28.40 0.57 29.97
CA GLY A 742 -28.38 0.01 31.33
C GLY A 742 -28.76 -1.48 31.41
N GLU A 743 -29.35 -2.05 30.35
CA GLU A 743 -29.92 -3.40 30.36
C GLU A 743 -29.16 -4.36 29.43
N GLY A 744 -28.47 -5.35 30.01
CA GLY A 744 -27.77 -6.41 29.29
C GLY A 744 -26.24 -6.28 29.25
N HIS A 745 -25.55 -7.40 29.04
CA HIS A 745 -24.08 -7.46 29.16
C HIS A 745 -23.34 -6.59 28.13
N PHE A 746 -23.74 -6.64 26.86
CA PHE A 746 -23.16 -5.80 25.79
C PHE A 746 -23.53 -4.32 25.92
N ALA A 747 -24.69 -4.02 26.51
CA ALA A 747 -25.14 -2.66 26.77
C ALA A 747 -24.26 -1.97 27.82
N LYS A 748 -23.91 -2.70 28.89
CA LYS A 748 -22.96 -2.25 29.90
C LYS A 748 -21.55 -2.06 29.35
N GLU A 749 -21.06 -2.99 28.52
CA GLU A 749 -19.76 -2.87 27.82
C GLU A 749 -19.69 -1.57 26.99
N ALA A 750 -20.78 -1.22 26.28
CA ALA A 750 -20.87 0.03 25.51
C ALA A 750 -20.78 1.27 26.40
N MET A 751 -21.41 1.23 27.58
CA MET A 751 -21.43 2.34 28.52
C MET A 751 -20.07 2.55 29.19
N ASP A 752 -19.42 1.46 29.62
CA ASP A 752 -18.12 1.52 30.28
C ASP A 752 -17.04 2.06 29.31
N GLU A 753 -17.04 1.63 28.03
CA GLU A 753 -16.16 2.21 26.99
C GLU A 753 -16.49 3.68 26.69
N LEU A 754 -17.78 4.07 26.65
CA LEU A 754 -18.18 5.46 26.43
C LEU A 754 -17.64 6.37 27.55
N VAL A 755 -17.80 5.96 28.81
CA VAL A 755 -17.29 6.70 29.98
C VAL A 755 -15.77 6.80 29.95
N ASP A 756 -15.06 5.70 29.70
CA ASP A 756 -13.60 5.69 29.56
C ASP A 756 -13.13 6.65 28.45
N CYS A 757 -13.75 6.57 27.27
CA CYS A 757 -13.48 7.47 26.16
C CYS A 757 -13.69 8.96 26.49
N THR A 758 -14.65 9.34 27.33
CA THR A 758 -14.81 10.75 27.74
C THR A 758 -13.59 11.32 28.50
N THR A 759 -12.73 10.45 29.02
CA THR A 759 -11.49 10.82 29.73
C THR A 759 -10.24 10.80 28.85
N LYS A 760 -10.25 10.03 27.75
CA LYS A 760 -9.14 9.96 26.79
C LYS A 760 -8.92 11.32 26.12
N THR A 761 -7.67 11.80 26.08
CA THR A 761 -7.25 13.09 25.47
C THR A 761 -7.61 13.24 23.98
N LYS A 762 -7.89 12.12 23.30
CA LYS A 762 -8.42 12.08 21.93
C LYS A 762 -9.81 12.71 21.81
N TYR A 763 -10.70 12.49 22.79
CA TYR A 763 -12.11 12.90 22.75
C TYR A 763 -12.46 14.02 23.74
N HIS A 764 -11.73 14.10 24.86
CA HIS A 764 -11.99 15.05 25.95
C HIS A 764 -12.06 16.50 25.43
N LYS A 765 -13.19 17.18 25.67
CA LYS A 765 -13.48 18.57 25.25
C LYS A 765 -13.32 18.86 23.74
N LYS A 766 -13.39 17.82 22.89
CA LYS A 766 -13.28 17.91 21.42
C LYS A 766 -14.59 17.59 20.68
N LEU A 767 -15.59 17.07 21.38
CA LEU A 767 -16.97 16.91 20.91
C LEU A 767 -17.94 17.17 22.05
N VAL A 768 -19.21 17.41 21.72
CA VAL A 768 -20.29 17.49 22.72
C VAL A 768 -21.07 16.19 22.73
N ILE A 769 -21.20 15.54 23.90
CA ILE A 769 -21.95 14.29 24.07
C ILE A 769 -23.25 14.57 24.81
N ILE A 770 -24.38 14.16 24.25
CA ILE A 770 -25.71 14.34 24.82
C ILE A 770 -26.38 12.97 24.96
N LEU A 771 -26.67 12.57 26.19
CA LEU A 771 -27.46 11.38 26.50
C LEU A 771 -28.92 11.78 26.73
N ALA A 772 -29.86 11.21 25.98
CA ALA A 772 -31.29 11.53 26.09
C ALA A 772 -32.14 10.35 26.56
N GLY A 773 -33.16 10.64 27.37
CA GLY A 773 -34.16 9.65 27.77
C GLY A 773 -35.29 10.20 28.63
N TYR A 774 -36.09 9.29 29.19
CA TYR A 774 -37.13 9.62 30.16
C TYR A 774 -36.53 9.81 31.55
N GLU A 775 -37.16 10.65 32.37
CA GLU A 775 -36.64 11.07 33.67
C GLU A 775 -36.35 9.89 34.62
N ARG A 776 -37.30 8.95 34.76
CA ARG A 776 -37.15 7.76 35.62
C ARG A 776 -36.03 6.84 35.13
N ASP A 777 -35.97 6.60 33.83
CA ASP A 777 -35.07 5.60 33.24
C ASP A 777 -33.63 6.12 33.20
N ILE A 778 -33.44 7.42 32.97
CA ILE A 778 -32.15 8.09 33.11
C ILE A 778 -31.69 8.12 34.58
N ASN A 779 -32.58 8.38 35.54
CA ASN A 779 -32.22 8.31 36.96
C ASN A 779 -31.80 6.87 37.36
N SER A 780 -32.48 5.85 36.83
CA SER A 780 -32.08 4.44 36.98
C SER A 780 -30.67 4.17 36.41
N LEU A 781 -30.40 4.65 35.19
CA LEU A 781 -29.11 4.53 34.51
C LEU A 781 -27.97 5.16 35.33
N MET A 782 -28.18 6.36 35.88
CA MET A 782 -27.21 7.07 36.73
C MET A 782 -26.94 6.34 38.05
N SER A 783 -27.96 5.68 38.63
CA SER A 783 -27.78 4.83 39.82
C SER A 783 -27.03 3.53 39.52
N THR A 784 -27.10 3.03 38.28
CA THR A 784 -26.48 1.78 37.83
C THR A 784 -24.99 1.94 37.53
N ASN A 785 -24.56 3.10 37.03
CA ASN A 785 -23.15 3.40 36.77
C ASN A 785 -22.73 4.75 37.39
N PRO A 786 -22.06 4.75 38.56
CA PRO A 786 -21.57 5.97 39.21
C PRO A 786 -20.61 6.81 38.36
N GLY A 787 -19.94 6.21 37.38
CA GLY A 787 -19.03 6.91 36.47
C GLY A 787 -19.74 7.98 35.62
N LEU A 788 -21.00 7.75 35.25
CA LEU A 788 -21.82 8.72 34.52
C LEU A 788 -22.06 9.98 35.34
N THR A 789 -22.37 9.85 36.62
CA THR A 789 -22.62 10.99 37.53
C THR A 789 -21.43 11.92 37.65
N SER A 790 -20.19 11.43 37.52
CA SER A 790 -18.99 12.27 37.55
C SER A 790 -18.58 12.84 36.18
N ARG A 791 -19.09 12.30 35.07
CA ARG A 791 -18.69 12.67 33.70
C ARG A 791 -19.77 13.39 32.90
N PHE A 792 -21.03 13.34 33.34
CA PHE A 792 -22.16 14.11 32.82
C PHE A 792 -22.72 14.99 33.96
N PRO A 793 -21.99 16.05 34.38
CA PRO A 793 -22.40 16.89 35.50
C PRO A 793 -23.63 17.75 35.18
N GLU A 794 -23.83 18.10 33.92
CA GLU A 794 -24.87 19.02 33.50
C GLU A 794 -26.15 18.28 33.06
N VAL A 795 -27.24 18.54 33.77
CA VAL A 795 -28.55 17.94 33.52
C VAL A 795 -29.52 19.00 33.02
N ILE A 796 -30.17 18.74 31.87
CA ILE A 796 -31.19 19.60 31.30
C ILE A 796 -32.53 18.88 31.37
N ASP A 797 -33.41 19.36 32.24
CA ASP A 797 -34.76 18.83 32.44
C ASP A 797 -35.77 19.53 31.51
N PHE A 798 -36.39 18.74 30.64
CA PHE A 798 -37.42 19.19 29.70
C PHE A 798 -38.80 18.94 30.29
N ARG A 799 -39.41 19.99 30.85
CA ARG A 799 -40.81 19.97 31.32
C ARG A 799 -41.79 19.64 30.19
N GLY A 800 -42.92 19.04 30.54
CA GLY A 800 -44.07 18.95 29.64
C GLY A 800 -44.63 20.35 29.32
N LEU A 801 -45.26 20.49 28.16
CA LEU A 801 -45.93 21.74 27.78
C LEU A 801 -47.16 21.97 28.66
N THR A 802 -47.32 23.19 29.18
CA THR A 802 -48.52 23.61 29.92
C THR A 802 -49.73 23.74 28.98
N PRO A 803 -50.98 23.77 29.49
CA PRO A 803 -52.17 23.86 28.64
C PRO A 803 -52.18 25.05 27.66
N GLY A 804 -51.75 26.24 28.09
CA GLY A 804 -51.64 27.41 27.22
C GLY A 804 -50.50 27.33 26.18
N GLU A 805 -49.40 26.65 26.52
CA GLU A 805 -48.31 26.36 25.58
C GLU A 805 -48.73 25.31 24.53
N CYS A 806 -49.54 24.32 24.92
CA CYS A 806 -50.18 23.36 24.02
C CYS A 806 -51.15 24.04 23.05
N PHE A 807 -51.97 24.98 23.54
CA PHE A 807 -52.88 25.78 22.70
C PHE A 807 -52.09 26.66 21.71
N THR A 808 -51.08 27.39 22.19
CA THR A 808 -50.19 28.21 21.35
C THR A 808 -49.50 27.36 20.27
N LEU A 809 -49.05 26.15 20.61
CA LEU A 809 -48.46 25.22 19.66
C LEU A 809 -49.50 24.76 18.61
N LEU A 810 -50.72 24.38 19.03
CA LEU A 810 -51.80 23.98 18.14
C LEU A 810 -52.11 25.09 17.11
N THR A 811 -52.27 26.33 17.56
CA THR A 811 -52.48 27.50 16.70
C THR A 811 -51.30 27.70 15.73
N SER A 812 -50.05 27.57 16.19
CA SER A 812 -48.86 27.72 15.32
C SER A 812 -48.74 26.63 14.23
N THR A 813 -49.13 25.38 14.55
CA THR A 813 -49.12 24.28 13.56
C THR A 813 -50.25 24.42 12.54
N MET A 814 -51.44 24.83 12.98
CA MET A 814 -52.57 25.18 12.11
C MET A 814 -52.25 26.36 11.19
N ALA A 815 -51.66 27.44 11.71
CA ALA A 815 -51.21 28.57 10.90
C ALA A 815 -50.15 28.16 9.85
N SER A 816 -49.24 27.25 10.20
CA SER A 816 -48.27 26.70 9.24
C SER A 816 -48.93 25.89 8.12
N GLN A 817 -50.01 25.15 8.42
CA GLN A 817 -50.81 24.43 7.44
C GLN A 817 -51.66 25.38 6.57
N LYS A 818 -52.22 26.47 7.13
CA LYS A 818 -52.88 27.56 6.40
C LYS A 818 -51.98 28.14 5.32
N ILE A 819 -50.74 28.50 5.68
CA ILE A 819 -49.73 29.02 4.72
C ILE A 819 -49.44 28.00 3.60
N MET A 820 -49.35 26.71 3.93
CA MET A 820 -49.11 25.63 2.94
C MET A 820 -50.29 25.45 1.97
N LEU A 821 -51.53 25.63 2.43
CA LEU A 821 -52.74 25.53 1.61
C LEU A 821 -53.00 26.80 0.79
N MET A 822 -52.68 27.99 1.32
CA MET A 822 -52.75 29.25 0.58
C MET A 822 -51.86 29.22 -0.68
N ALA A 823 -50.67 28.63 -0.60
CA ALA A 823 -49.81 28.39 -1.76
C ALA A 823 -50.44 27.48 -2.84
N LYS A 824 -51.50 26.73 -2.50
CA LYS A 824 -52.28 25.85 -3.38
C LYS A 824 -53.69 26.40 -3.71
N ARG A 825 -53.97 27.68 -3.39
CA ARG A 825 -55.27 28.35 -3.58
C ARG A 825 -56.44 27.72 -2.80
N VAL A 826 -56.17 27.13 -1.64
CA VAL A 826 -57.21 26.72 -0.68
C VAL A 826 -57.07 27.59 0.55
N ASP A 827 -58.14 28.28 0.93
CA ASP A 827 -58.18 29.09 2.15
C ASP A 827 -58.66 28.24 3.33
N MET A 828 -57.96 28.36 4.46
CA MET A 828 -58.25 27.60 5.67
C MET A 828 -58.57 28.57 6.80
N ASP A 829 -59.82 28.57 7.22
CA ASP A 829 -60.27 29.44 8.30
C ASP A 829 -59.83 28.85 9.64
N ILE A 830 -58.99 29.62 10.34
CA ILE A 830 -58.49 29.32 11.69
C ILE A 830 -58.85 30.44 12.68
N SER A 831 -59.81 31.30 12.33
CA SER A 831 -60.28 32.39 13.19
C SER A 831 -60.61 31.94 14.63
N PRO A 832 -61.20 30.75 14.87
CA PRO A 832 -61.41 30.23 16.23
C PRO A 832 -60.14 29.96 17.05
N LEU A 833 -58.98 29.84 16.41
CA LEU A 833 -57.67 29.65 17.07
C LEU A 833 -56.83 30.94 17.10
N GLU A 834 -57.11 31.91 16.22
CA GLU A 834 -56.47 33.23 16.18
C GLU A 834 -57.19 34.25 17.11
N ALA A 835 -58.50 34.11 17.33
CA ALA A 835 -59.32 34.91 18.23
C ALA A 835 -60.43 34.05 18.90
N PRO A 836 -60.08 33.21 19.90
CA PRO A 836 -61.01 32.29 20.53
C PRO A 836 -62.08 33.00 21.38
N SER A 837 -63.24 32.36 21.55
CA SER A 837 -64.22 32.77 22.58
C SER A 837 -63.73 32.40 23.99
N GLU A 838 -64.06 33.21 25.01
CA GLU A 838 -63.63 32.94 26.41
C GLU A 838 -64.13 31.58 26.95
N GLU A 839 -65.22 31.04 26.39
CA GLU A 839 -65.75 29.73 26.75
C GLU A 839 -64.95 28.60 26.08
N PHE A 840 -64.58 28.78 24.80
CA PHE A 840 -63.77 27.84 24.03
C PHE A 840 -62.33 27.73 24.56
N GLU A 841 -61.68 28.85 24.88
CA GLU A 841 -60.32 28.84 25.44
C GLU A 841 -60.27 28.10 26.78
N ARG A 842 -61.25 28.34 27.67
CA ARG A 842 -61.40 27.59 28.93
C ARG A 842 -61.64 26.10 28.70
N ALA A 843 -62.48 25.73 27.73
CA ALA A 843 -62.75 24.33 27.39
C ALA A 843 -61.49 23.61 26.89
N ILE A 844 -60.73 24.23 25.97
CA ILE A 844 -59.49 23.65 25.44
C ILE A 844 -58.39 23.59 26.50
N HIS A 845 -58.23 24.59 27.36
CA HIS A 845 -57.27 24.53 28.45
C HIS A 845 -57.61 23.38 29.42
N ALA A 846 -58.88 23.18 29.77
CA ALA A 846 -59.33 22.04 30.57
C ALA A 846 -59.10 20.68 29.85
N HIS A 847 -59.25 20.62 28.53
CA HIS A 847 -58.92 19.42 27.74
C HIS A 847 -57.42 19.12 27.74
N PHE A 848 -56.55 20.12 27.55
CA PHE A 848 -55.10 19.94 27.62
C PHE A 848 -54.61 19.65 29.04
N GLU A 849 -55.23 20.19 30.08
CA GLU A 849 -54.93 19.85 31.47
C GLU A 849 -55.29 18.39 31.77
N CYS A 850 -56.46 17.93 31.32
CA CYS A 850 -56.90 16.53 31.41
C CYS A 850 -55.96 15.58 30.65
N LEU A 851 -55.42 16.00 29.50
CA LEU A 851 -54.40 15.25 28.74
C LEU A 851 -53.04 15.24 29.46
N ALA A 852 -52.59 16.37 30.00
CA ALA A 852 -51.30 16.50 30.69
C ALA A 852 -51.20 15.64 31.97
N GLN A 853 -52.33 15.30 32.58
CA GLN A 853 -52.40 14.37 33.73
C GLN A 853 -52.28 12.89 33.34
N LEU A 854 -52.25 12.53 32.05
CA LEU A 854 -52.14 11.14 31.61
C LEU A 854 -50.67 10.71 31.45
N ASN A 855 -50.32 9.56 32.03
CA ASN A 855 -48.97 8.96 31.94
C ASN A 855 -48.48 8.67 30.51
N ASN A 856 -49.38 8.66 29.52
CA ASN A 856 -49.10 8.39 28.11
C ASN A 856 -49.16 9.66 27.21
N TRP A 857 -49.06 10.85 27.82
CA TRP A 857 -49.02 12.14 27.12
C TRP A 857 -47.63 12.48 26.58
N ALA A 858 -47.54 12.71 25.27
CA ALA A 858 -46.30 13.04 24.56
C ALA A 858 -46.19 14.53 24.18
N SER A 859 -46.86 15.42 24.93
CA SER A 859 -46.81 16.88 24.77
C SER A 859 -46.93 17.33 23.30
N ALA A 860 -45.89 17.93 22.73
CA ALA A 860 -45.93 18.47 21.37
C ALA A 860 -46.27 17.42 20.29
N ARG A 861 -45.85 16.16 20.47
CA ARG A 861 -46.12 15.08 19.50
C ARG A 861 -47.60 14.71 19.45
N ASP A 862 -48.29 14.76 20.59
CA ASP A 862 -49.73 14.53 20.64
C ASP A 862 -50.50 15.77 20.16
N VAL A 863 -50.02 17.00 20.44
CA VAL A 863 -50.58 18.24 19.85
C VAL A 863 -50.44 18.25 18.32
N GLU A 864 -49.31 17.80 17.76
CA GLU A 864 -49.16 17.60 16.31
C GLU A 864 -50.11 16.52 15.76
N THR A 865 -50.37 15.48 16.53
CA THR A 865 -51.27 14.38 16.14
C THR A 865 -52.72 14.86 16.13
N LEU A 866 -53.12 15.64 17.14
CA LEU A 866 -54.40 16.34 17.23
C LEU A 866 -54.57 17.31 16.05
N SER A 867 -53.55 18.13 15.79
CA SER A 867 -53.48 19.05 14.64
C SER A 867 -53.70 18.32 13.31
N LYS A 868 -53.02 17.18 13.08
CA LYS A 868 -53.21 16.31 11.91
C LYS A 868 -54.61 15.68 11.87
N SER A 869 -55.20 15.32 13.01
CA SER A 869 -56.55 14.74 13.07
C SER A 869 -57.63 15.75 12.68
N ILE A 870 -57.56 16.97 13.24
CA ILE A 870 -58.42 18.11 12.89
C ILE A 870 -58.32 18.41 11.38
N PHE A 871 -57.10 18.51 10.85
CA PHE A 871 -56.85 18.73 9.42
C PHE A 871 -57.44 17.62 8.53
N ASN A 872 -57.20 16.35 8.89
CA ASN A 872 -57.73 15.20 8.15
C ASN A 872 -59.26 15.12 8.21
N ARG A 873 -59.88 15.51 9.32
CA ARG A 873 -61.35 15.58 9.47
C ARG A 873 -61.94 16.70 8.62
N ALA A 874 -61.30 17.87 8.58
CA ALA A 874 -61.70 18.97 7.73
C ALA A 874 -61.59 18.61 6.23
N ILE A 875 -60.52 17.93 5.80
CA ILE A 875 -60.34 17.49 4.40
C ILE A 875 -61.38 16.45 3.94
N LYS A 876 -61.88 15.60 4.84
CA LYS A 876 -62.93 14.62 4.51
C LYS A 876 -64.26 15.26 4.06
N ASN A 877 -64.46 16.57 4.29
CA ASN A 877 -65.63 17.30 3.82
C ASN A 877 -65.51 17.71 2.33
N LEU A 878 -65.72 16.73 1.45
CA LEU A 878 -65.55 16.82 -0.01
C LEU A 878 -66.34 17.94 -0.71
N GLU A 879 -67.44 18.43 -0.13
CA GLU A 879 -68.23 19.52 -0.74
C GLU A 879 -67.59 20.89 -0.56
N GLN A 880 -66.94 21.14 0.59
CA GLN A 880 -66.31 22.42 0.91
C GLN A 880 -64.95 22.56 0.21
N LEU A 881 -64.21 21.46 0.09
CA LEU A 881 -62.95 21.40 -0.66
C LEU A 881 -63.12 21.88 -2.13
N LYS A 882 -64.25 21.57 -2.76
CA LYS A 882 -64.60 22.03 -4.12
C LYS A 882 -64.87 23.53 -4.23
N ARG A 883 -65.16 24.22 -3.11
CA ARG A 883 -65.34 25.67 -3.02
C ARG A 883 -64.04 26.42 -2.66
N GLY A 884 -62.92 25.70 -2.48
CA GLY A 884 -61.63 26.29 -2.12
C GLY A 884 -61.54 26.79 -0.68
N GLN A 885 -62.48 26.41 0.18
CA GLN A 885 -62.56 26.83 1.59
C GLN A 885 -62.57 25.62 2.51
N LEU A 886 -61.81 25.71 3.61
CA LEU A 886 -61.70 24.68 4.64
C LEU A 886 -62.02 25.28 6.02
N PRO A 887 -63.29 25.35 6.43
CA PRO A 887 -63.68 25.93 7.71
C PRO A 887 -63.39 24.96 8.87
N ILE A 888 -62.63 25.41 9.86
CA ILE A 888 -62.41 24.68 11.12
C ILE A 888 -63.29 25.34 12.20
N SER A 889 -64.21 24.58 12.80
CA SER A 889 -65.10 25.08 13.86
C SER A 889 -64.61 24.73 15.27
N GLU A 890 -65.03 25.53 16.27
CA GLU A 890 -64.77 25.26 17.70
C GLU A 890 -65.24 23.85 18.11
N GLU A 891 -66.43 23.44 17.67
CA GLU A 891 -66.98 22.09 17.90
C GLU A 891 -66.11 20.97 17.32
N MET A 892 -65.50 21.19 16.14
CA MET A 892 -64.62 20.20 15.52
C MET A 892 -63.37 20.00 16.38
N ILE A 893 -62.73 21.08 16.82
CA ILE A 893 -61.52 21.03 17.64
C ILE A 893 -61.81 20.38 19.00
N ASN A 894 -62.89 20.78 19.68
CA ASN A 894 -63.31 20.18 20.96
C ASN A 894 -63.62 18.70 20.83
N SER A 895 -64.32 18.28 19.77
CA SER A 895 -64.65 16.85 19.57
C SER A 895 -63.42 15.99 19.27
N GLU A 896 -62.40 16.52 18.58
CA GLU A 896 -61.12 15.81 18.39
C GLU A 896 -60.29 15.74 19.68
N CYS A 897 -60.27 16.81 20.49
CA CYS A 897 -59.65 16.79 21.82
C CYS A 897 -60.29 15.73 22.73
N LEU A 898 -61.62 15.68 22.78
CA LEU A 898 -62.39 14.70 23.54
C LEU A 898 -62.16 13.27 23.03
N ALA A 899 -62.11 13.06 21.70
CA ALA A 899 -61.78 11.76 21.12
C ALA A 899 -60.40 11.26 21.55
N MET A 900 -59.38 12.13 21.52
CA MET A 900 -58.03 11.80 22.01
C MET A 900 -58.01 11.49 23.52
N ILE A 901 -58.73 12.26 24.35
CA ILE A 901 -58.85 11.99 25.79
C ILE A 901 -59.47 10.61 26.05
N LEU A 902 -60.56 10.27 25.37
CA LEU A 902 -61.24 8.98 25.52
C LEU A 902 -60.37 7.82 25.04
N GLU A 903 -59.71 7.96 23.89
CA GLU A 903 -58.79 6.97 23.35
C GLU A 903 -57.59 6.71 24.29
N ARG A 904 -56.98 7.77 24.83
CA ARG A 904 -55.84 7.65 25.74
C ARG A 904 -56.23 7.11 27.11
N LYS A 905 -57.43 7.42 27.62
CA LYS A 905 -57.98 6.83 28.85
C LYS A 905 -58.30 5.34 28.69
N SER A 906 -58.86 4.90 27.56
CA SER A 906 -59.14 3.48 27.33
C SER A 906 -57.84 2.65 27.25
N ARG A 907 -56.80 3.17 26.59
CA ARG A 907 -55.46 2.55 26.54
C ARG A 907 -54.79 2.42 27.92
N VAL A 908 -55.09 3.30 28.87
CA VAL A 908 -54.60 3.18 30.27
C VAL A 908 -55.41 2.15 31.04
N GLN A 909 -56.73 2.07 30.82
CA GLN A 909 -57.60 1.09 31.48
C GLN A 909 -57.37 -0.36 31.00
N SER A 910 -57.04 -0.57 29.72
CA SER A 910 -56.79 -1.89 29.14
C SER A 910 -55.52 -2.59 29.66
N ILE A 911 -54.66 -1.89 30.41
CA ILE A 911 -53.46 -2.45 31.04
C ILE A 911 -53.81 -3.20 32.36
N GLY A 912 -55.05 -3.08 32.85
CA GLY A 912 -55.47 -3.57 34.17
C GLY A 912 -55.97 -5.02 34.30
N THR A 913 -56.00 -5.83 33.23
CA THR A 913 -56.65 -7.16 33.28
C THR A 913 -55.72 -8.31 32.87
N PRO A 914 -55.21 -9.13 33.82
CA PRO A 914 -54.45 -10.33 33.49
C PRO A 914 -55.40 -11.48 33.09
N MET A 915 -55.38 -11.88 31.82
CA MET A 915 -56.01 -13.13 31.37
C MET A 915 -55.11 -14.34 31.68
N PHE A 916 -55.31 -14.93 32.87
CA PHE A 916 -54.86 -16.28 33.19
C PHE A 916 -56.05 -17.09 33.74
N PRO A 917 -56.51 -18.15 33.05
CA PRO A 917 -57.42 -19.13 33.63
C PRO A 917 -56.66 -20.06 34.57
N THR A 918 -56.89 -19.94 35.88
CA THR A 918 -56.30 -20.81 36.90
C THR A 918 -56.88 -22.23 36.87
N ARG A 919 -56.02 -23.24 36.99
CA ARG A 919 -56.38 -24.51 37.68
C ARG A 919 -55.26 -24.93 38.63
N SER A 920 -55.68 -25.53 39.75
CA SER A 920 -54.91 -25.62 40.99
C SER A 920 -53.82 -26.70 41.00
N ILE A 921 -52.82 -26.43 41.85
CA ILE A 921 -51.75 -27.31 42.33
C ILE A 921 -52.29 -28.61 42.93
N LEU A 922 -51.63 -29.74 42.62
CA LEU A 922 -51.18 -30.70 43.65
C LEU A 922 -49.96 -31.52 43.18
N GLU A 923 -49.02 -31.66 44.10
CA GLU A 923 -47.69 -32.31 44.07
C GLU A 923 -47.78 -33.86 44.23
N PRO A 924 -46.68 -34.66 44.30
CA PRO A 924 -45.25 -34.38 44.04
C PRO A 924 -44.45 -35.52 43.32
N GLN A 925 -43.13 -35.31 43.21
CA GLN A 925 -42.01 -36.31 43.26
C GLN A 925 -41.36 -36.90 41.98
N LEU A 926 -40.06 -36.56 41.90
CA LEU A 926 -38.88 -37.39 41.57
C LEU A 926 -38.61 -37.98 40.15
N GLN A 927 -37.34 -37.79 39.79
CA GLN A 927 -36.46 -38.59 38.92
C GLN A 927 -36.45 -38.38 37.38
N THR A 928 -35.27 -37.96 36.94
CA THR A 928 -34.65 -38.09 35.60
C THR A 928 -34.86 -39.49 34.99
N PRO A 929 -34.91 -39.69 33.64
CA PRO A 929 -33.64 -39.78 32.87
C PRO A 929 -33.65 -39.47 31.34
N LYS A 930 -32.42 -39.33 30.82
CA LYS A 930 -31.80 -39.78 29.53
C LYS A 930 -32.65 -40.16 28.29
N ARG A 931 -32.04 -39.90 27.11
CA ARG A 931 -32.18 -40.57 25.78
C ARG A 931 -32.29 -42.13 25.90
N PRO A 932 -32.74 -42.94 24.90
CA PRO A 932 -32.61 -42.70 23.43
C PRO A 932 -33.62 -43.40 22.45
N THR A 933 -33.29 -43.36 21.14
CA THR A 933 -33.48 -44.39 20.06
C THR A 933 -34.88 -44.85 19.56
N THR A 934 -35.07 -44.63 18.25
CA THR A 934 -35.67 -45.46 17.16
C THR A 934 -36.52 -46.72 17.49
N THR A 935 -37.66 -46.91 16.80
CA THR A 935 -37.97 -48.10 15.93
C THR A 935 -39.29 -47.96 15.13
N ILE A 936 -39.16 -48.16 13.80
CA ILE A 936 -40.07 -48.73 12.76
C ILE A 936 -41.53 -49.10 13.12
N THR A 937 -42.46 -48.74 12.22
CA THR A 937 -43.61 -49.60 11.85
C THR A 937 -43.78 -49.63 10.33
N MET A 938 -44.08 -50.81 9.75
CA MET A 938 -44.44 -51.00 8.33
C MET A 938 -45.89 -51.48 8.17
N THR A 939 -46.47 -51.22 6.99
CA THR A 939 -47.63 -51.95 6.45
C THR A 939 -47.48 -52.13 4.93
N SER A 940 -47.92 -53.27 4.43
CA SER A 940 -47.81 -53.77 3.05
C SER A 940 -49.19 -53.78 2.34
N THR A 941 -49.46 -54.19 1.08
CA THR A 941 -48.73 -54.92 0.01
C THR A 941 -49.47 -54.76 -1.33
N GLN A 942 -48.79 -54.91 -2.50
CA GLN A 942 -49.32 -55.41 -3.82
C GLN A 942 -50.38 -54.56 -4.60
N SER A 943 -50.50 -54.58 -5.95
CA SER A 943 -50.01 -55.50 -7.01
C SER A 943 -49.96 -54.87 -8.44
N GLN A 944 -49.10 -55.43 -9.32
CA GLN A 944 -49.20 -55.62 -10.81
C GLN A 944 -49.41 -54.40 -11.76
N VAL A 945 -48.55 -54.08 -12.77
CA VAL A 945 -48.09 -54.77 -14.00
C VAL A 945 -49.01 -54.63 -15.23
N THR A 946 -48.55 -53.89 -16.25
CA THR A 946 -48.63 -54.18 -17.72
C THR A 946 -47.64 -53.28 -18.49
N ALA A 947 -47.32 -53.61 -19.76
CA ALA A 947 -46.20 -53.05 -20.53
C ALA A 947 -46.57 -52.63 -21.97
N ASP A 948 -45.71 -51.78 -22.56
CA ASP A 948 -45.45 -51.56 -24.01
C ASP A 948 -46.59 -51.04 -24.94
N PRO A 949 -46.28 -50.54 -26.17
CA PRO A 949 -44.98 -50.11 -26.73
C PRO A 949 -44.99 -48.70 -27.40
N ASP A 950 -43.80 -48.32 -27.88
CA ASP A 950 -43.49 -47.20 -28.80
C ASP A 950 -44.10 -47.39 -30.22
N PRO A 951 -44.21 -46.33 -31.04
CA PRO A 951 -43.75 -46.49 -32.43
C PRO A 951 -42.90 -45.33 -32.99
N GLN A 952 -42.11 -45.70 -34.00
CA GLN A 952 -40.96 -45.01 -34.59
C GLN A 952 -41.31 -44.07 -35.80
N PRO A 953 -40.33 -43.43 -36.51
CA PRO A 953 -40.48 -42.10 -37.11
C PRO A 953 -40.61 -42.07 -38.64
N GLU A 954 -40.76 -40.87 -39.22
CA GLU A 954 -40.51 -40.61 -40.65
C GLU A 954 -39.59 -39.37 -40.88
N GLU A 955 -38.99 -39.32 -42.07
CA GLU A 955 -37.73 -38.62 -42.39
C GLU A 955 -37.88 -37.33 -43.25
N GLN A 956 -36.72 -36.76 -43.63
CA GLN A 956 -36.41 -35.91 -44.81
C GLN A 956 -36.40 -34.37 -44.57
N GLN A 957 -35.49 -33.57 -45.14
CA GLN A 957 -34.24 -33.84 -45.88
C GLN A 957 -33.27 -32.63 -45.79
N LYS A 958 -31.97 -32.96 -45.75
CA LYS A 958 -30.73 -32.21 -46.00
C LYS A 958 -30.79 -30.84 -46.73
N ASP A 959 -29.91 -29.92 -46.31
CA ASP A 959 -28.90 -29.35 -47.23
C ASP A 959 -27.63 -28.82 -46.53
N ASN A 960 -26.57 -28.57 -47.31
CA ASN A 960 -25.19 -28.26 -46.89
C ASN A 960 -24.78 -26.81 -47.26
N HIS A 961 -23.66 -26.16 -46.87
CA HIS A 961 -22.37 -26.45 -46.21
C HIS A 961 -21.70 -25.05 -45.87
N PRO A 962 -20.43 -24.90 -45.41
CA PRO A 962 -19.61 -25.61 -44.41
C PRO A 962 -18.80 -24.66 -43.44
N VAL A 963 -18.03 -25.24 -42.48
CA VAL A 963 -16.89 -24.68 -41.67
C VAL A 963 -17.11 -23.41 -40.78
N ILE A 964 -16.43 -23.18 -39.64
CA ILE A 964 -15.33 -23.84 -38.92
C ILE A 964 -15.71 -24.02 -37.43
N GLU A 965 -15.38 -25.17 -36.84
CA GLU A 965 -15.56 -25.46 -35.42
C GLU A 965 -14.29 -25.07 -34.61
N LEU A 966 -14.45 -24.31 -33.52
CA LEU A 966 -13.40 -24.09 -32.52
C LEU A 966 -13.90 -24.54 -31.15
N THR A 967 -13.35 -25.65 -30.68
CA THR A 967 -13.66 -26.25 -29.39
C THR A 967 -13.10 -25.44 -28.24
N ILE A 968 -13.97 -24.98 -27.34
CA ILE A 968 -13.59 -24.49 -26.02
C ILE A 968 -14.30 -25.35 -24.98
N THR A 969 -13.51 -26.20 -24.31
CA THR A 969 -13.92 -26.92 -23.10
C THR A 969 -14.03 -25.97 -21.91
N ASP A 970 -14.76 -26.40 -20.87
CA ASP A 970 -14.96 -25.72 -19.59
C ASP A 970 -15.91 -24.52 -19.57
N LYS A 971 -17.20 -24.81 -19.78
CA LYS A 971 -18.29 -24.00 -19.21
C LYS A 971 -18.49 -24.32 -17.71
N PRO A 972 -18.70 -23.34 -16.83
CA PRO A 972 -19.13 -23.60 -15.46
C PRO A 972 -20.55 -24.21 -15.44
N LYS A 973 -20.81 -25.10 -14.49
CA LYS A 973 -22.12 -25.76 -14.31
C LYS A 973 -23.20 -24.76 -13.85
N TYR A 974 -23.87 -24.11 -14.80
CA TYR A 974 -25.20 -23.57 -14.54
C TYR A 974 -26.21 -24.72 -14.52
N GLN A 975 -27.04 -24.79 -13.47
CA GLN A 975 -28.23 -25.65 -13.49
C GLN A 975 -29.19 -25.11 -14.56
N THR A 976 -29.60 -25.97 -15.50
CA THR A 976 -30.67 -25.64 -16.44
C THR A 976 -31.95 -25.38 -15.62
N PRO A 977 -32.56 -24.18 -15.67
CA PRO A 977 -33.72 -23.89 -14.85
C PRO A 977 -34.90 -24.76 -15.29
N LEU A 978 -35.45 -25.53 -14.34
CA LEU A 978 -36.66 -26.31 -14.56
C LEU A 978 -37.85 -25.35 -14.63
N ARG A 979 -38.70 -25.48 -15.66
CA ARG A 979 -39.91 -24.66 -15.83
C ARG A 979 -40.95 -25.02 -14.77
N ASP A 980 -41.48 -24.03 -14.06
CA ASP A 980 -42.51 -24.27 -13.05
C ASP A 980 -43.85 -24.71 -13.69
N ALA A 981 -44.54 -25.63 -13.01
CA ALA A 981 -45.88 -26.06 -13.38
C ALA A 981 -46.87 -24.88 -13.28
N GLY A 982 -47.43 -24.48 -14.43
CA GLY A 982 -48.39 -23.37 -14.53
C GLY A 982 -47.91 -22.17 -15.37
N VAL A 983 -46.64 -22.15 -15.80
CA VAL A 983 -46.13 -21.13 -16.75
C VAL A 983 -46.55 -21.50 -18.18
N SER A 984 -47.09 -20.55 -18.95
CA SER A 984 -47.44 -20.75 -20.36
C SER A 984 -46.23 -20.68 -21.29
N ASP A 985 -46.30 -21.32 -22.46
CA ASP A 985 -45.18 -21.38 -23.40
C ASP A 985 -44.69 -19.99 -23.82
N ALA A 986 -45.62 -19.07 -24.12
CA ALA A 986 -45.30 -17.68 -24.46
C ALA A 986 -44.54 -16.91 -23.37
N VAL A 987 -44.82 -17.18 -22.08
CA VAL A 987 -44.10 -16.55 -20.96
C VAL A 987 -42.73 -17.18 -20.78
N TRP A 988 -42.61 -18.48 -21.00
CA TRP A 988 -41.32 -19.20 -20.92
C TRP A 988 -40.37 -18.81 -22.06
N GLU A 989 -40.86 -18.76 -23.31
CA GLU A 989 -40.10 -18.28 -24.47
C GLU A 989 -39.68 -16.81 -24.33
N GLN A 990 -40.52 -15.98 -23.69
CA GLN A 990 -40.14 -14.59 -23.41
C GLN A 990 -39.02 -14.54 -22.36
N LEU A 991 -39.11 -15.33 -21.28
CA LEU A 991 -38.07 -15.43 -20.25
C LEU A 991 -36.72 -15.89 -20.83
N GLN A 992 -36.73 -16.88 -21.74
CA GLN A 992 -35.53 -17.35 -22.43
C GLN A 992 -34.93 -16.25 -23.33
N ARG A 993 -35.75 -15.54 -24.11
CA ARG A 993 -35.29 -14.40 -24.94
C ARG A 993 -34.71 -13.25 -24.11
N ASP A 994 -35.31 -12.96 -22.95
CA ASP A 994 -34.80 -11.93 -22.03
C ASP A 994 -33.45 -12.37 -21.41
N GLN A 995 -33.29 -13.65 -21.07
CA GLN A 995 -32.04 -14.22 -20.56
C GLN A 995 -30.92 -14.20 -21.61
N GLU A 996 -31.22 -14.57 -22.87
CA GLU A 996 -30.26 -14.47 -23.98
C GLU A 996 -29.88 -13.02 -24.30
N ALA A 997 -30.79 -12.06 -24.10
CA ALA A 997 -30.51 -10.64 -24.25
C ALA A 997 -29.58 -10.11 -23.14
N GLU A 998 -29.73 -10.54 -21.88
CA GLU A 998 -28.81 -10.17 -20.78
C GLU A 998 -27.40 -10.72 -21.03
N ILE A 999 -27.28 -11.97 -21.50
CA ILE A 999 -25.99 -12.58 -21.89
C ILE A 999 -25.31 -11.77 -23.01
N ARG A 1000 -26.06 -11.44 -24.08
CA ARG A 1000 -25.53 -10.69 -25.23
C ARG A 1000 -25.04 -9.28 -24.85
N GLN A 1001 -25.73 -8.60 -23.94
CA GLN A 1001 -25.30 -7.29 -23.43
C GLN A 1001 -23.99 -7.37 -22.63
N GLU A 1002 -23.79 -8.42 -21.83
CA GLU A 1002 -22.51 -8.62 -21.15
C GLU A 1002 -21.38 -8.93 -22.15
N GLU A 1003 -21.64 -9.74 -23.19
CA GLU A 1003 -20.66 -10.00 -24.26
C GLU A 1003 -20.27 -8.72 -25.03
N GLU A 1004 -21.24 -7.86 -25.38
CA GLU A 1004 -20.99 -6.56 -26.02
C GLU A 1004 -20.18 -5.62 -25.11
N TYR A 1005 -20.48 -5.59 -23.81
CA TYR A 1005 -19.73 -4.80 -22.83
C TYR A 1005 -18.27 -5.28 -22.69
N GLN A 1006 -18.05 -6.58 -22.61
CA GLN A 1006 -16.71 -7.19 -22.59
C GLN A 1006 -15.94 -6.92 -23.91
N ALA A 1007 -16.63 -6.87 -25.05
CA ALA A 1007 -16.02 -6.47 -26.32
C ALA A 1007 -15.61 -4.98 -26.33
N LEU A 1008 -16.44 -4.08 -25.78
CA LEU A 1008 -16.12 -2.65 -25.66
C LEU A 1008 -14.92 -2.40 -24.74
N LEU A 1009 -14.79 -3.15 -23.63
CA LEU A 1009 -13.62 -3.10 -22.75
C LEU A 1009 -12.34 -3.54 -23.49
N LYS A 1010 -12.37 -4.65 -24.23
CA LYS A 1010 -11.22 -5.10 -25.04
C LYS A 1010 -10.87 -4.09 -26.15
N ALA A 1011 -11.88 -3.47 -26.77
CA ALA A 1011 -11.68 -2.46 -27.80
C ALA A 1011 -11.01 -1.18 -27.25
N ARG A 1012 -11.35 -0.74 -26.03
CA ARG A 1012 -10.70 0.40 -25.35
C ARG A 1012 -9.18 0.24 -25.26
N ASP A 1013 -8.74 -0.98 -24.92
CA ASP A 1013 -7.33 -1.25 -24.64
C ASP A 1013 -6.49 -1.26 -25.94
N ILE A 1014 -7.10 -1.69 -27.06
CA ILE A 1014 -6.48 -1.81 -28.39
C ILE A 1014 -6.56 -0.51 -29.22
N ALA A 1015 -7.54 0.36 -28.95
CA ALA A 1015 -7.82 1.55 -29.78
C ALA A 1015 -6.81 2.71 -29.65
N SER A 1016 -6.78 3.58 -30.66
CA SER A 1016 -5.99 4.82 -30.67
C SER A 1016 -6.58 5.91 -29.77
N ASP A 1017 -5.80 6.91 -29.35
CA ASP A 1017 -6.22 7.88 -28.32
C ASP A 1017 -7.46 8.70 -28.70
N ALA A 1018 -7.66 9.01 -29.99
CA ALA A 1018 -8.86 9.71 -30.48
C ALA A 1018 -10.13 8.83 -30.57
N GLU A 1019 -9.95 7.50 -30.58
CA GLU A 1019 -11.05 6.53 -30.57
C GLU A 1019 -11.39 6.10 -29.14
N ARG A 1020 -10.38 6.02 -28.27
CA ARG A 1020 -10.52 5.79 -26.82
C ARG A 1020 -11.49 6.77 -26.17
N GLU A 1021 -11.43 8.06 -26.49
CA GLU A 1021 -12.35 9.05 -25.91
C GLU A 1021 -13.84 8.76 -26.25
N LYS A 1022 -14.12 8.27 -27.47
CA LYS A 1022 -15.48 7.86 -27.87
C LYS A 1022 -15.93 6.56 -27.20
N ILE A 1023 -15.02 5.60 -27.03
CA ILE A 1023 -15.28 4.33 -26.33
C ILE A 1023 -15.51 4.58 -24.84
N VAL A 1024 -14.66 5.38 -24.20
CA VAL A 1024 -14.79 5.79 -22.78
C VAL A 1024 -16.11 6.51 -22.55
N LYS A 1025 -16.54 7.41 -23.45
CA LYS A 1025 -17.84 8.07 -23.29
C LYS A 1025 -19.02 7.10 -23.31
N ARG A 1026 -19.01 6.09 -24.20
CA ARG A 1026 -20.03 5.01 -24.19
C ARG A 1026 -19.96 4.16 -22.92
N LEU A 1027 -18.76 3.79 -22.48
CA LEU A 1027 -18.56 3.01 -21.26
C LEU A 1027 -19.11 3.75 -20.02
N VAL A 1028 -18.89 5.07 -19.91
CA VAL A 1028 -19.44 5.88 -18.80
C VAL A 1028 -20.96 5.96 -18.85
N GLU A 1029 -21.56 6.10 -20.04
CA GLU A 1029 -23.03 6.09 -20.21
C GLU A 1029 -23.62 4.72 -19.84
N GLU A 1030 -22.92 3.62 -20.16
CA GLU A 1030 -23.33 2.24 -19.87
C GLU A 1030 -23.12 1.87 -18.38
N GLU A 1031 -22.01 2.26 -17.76
CA GLU A 1031 -21.77 2.13 -16.32
C GLU A 1031 -22.82 2.90 -15.52
N ALA A 1032 -23.21 4.10 -15.96
CA ALA A 1032 -24.28 4.87 -15.32
C ALA A 1032 -25.67 4.19 -15.44
N ARG A 1033 -25.92 3.41 -16.50
CA ARG A 1033 -27.10 2.54 -16.62
C ARG A 1033 -26.99 1.36 -15.66
N ARG A 1034 -25.88 0.61 -15.71
CA ARG A 1034 -25.61 -0.57 -14.87
C ARG A 1034 -25.66 -0.23 -13.38
N LYS A 1035 -25.19 0.95 -12.96
CA LYS A 1035 -25.25 1.38 -11.55
C LYS A 1035 -26.69 1.54 -11.03
N LYS A 1036 -27.57 2.16 -11.82
CA LYS A 1036 -29.01 2.26 -11.47
C LYS A 1036 -29.69 0.89 -11.43
N GLU A 1037 -29.28 -0.02 -12.30
CA GLU A 1037 -29.79 -1.40 -12.32
C GLU A 1037 -29.25 -2.23 -11.15
N ALA A 1038 -27.99 -2.00 -10.73
CA ALA A 1038 -27.39 -2.61 -9.55
C ALA A 1038 -28.06 -2.14 -8.25
N GLU A 1039 -28.35 -0.83 -8.12
CA GLU A 1039 -29.11 -0.28 -6.98
C GLU A 1039 -30.52 -0.89 -6.87
N LEU A 1040 -31.17 -1.22 -8.00
CA LEU A 1040 -32.44 -1.97 -8.04
C LEU A 1040 -32.25 -3.47 -7.71
N ARG A 1041 -31.17 -4.09 -8.20
CA ARG A 1041 -30.84 -5.50 -7.97
C ARG A 1041 -30.43 -5.76 -6.51
N GLU A 1042 -29.80 -4.78 -5.85
CA GLU A 1042 -29.45 -4.80 -4.42
C GLU A 1042 -30.71 -4.72 -3.54
N LYS A 1043 -31.67 -3.85 -3.89
CA LYS A 1043 -33.02 -3.84 -3.26
C LYS A 1043 -33.76 -5.17 -3.44
N LEU A 1044 -33.65 -5.82 -4.59
CA LEU A 1044 -34.18 -7.17 -4.82
C LEU A 1044 -33.47 -8.23 -3.99
N ALA A 1045 -32.14 -8.17 -3.86
CA ALA A 1045 -31.36 -9.10 -3.04
C ALA A 1045 -31.73 -9.02 -1.55
N LEU A 1046 -32.02 -7.81 -1.04
CA LEU A 1046 -32.55 -7.58 0.31
C LEU A 1046 -33.95 -8.21 0.54
N MET A 1047 -34.73 -8.46 -0.51
CA MET A 1047 -36.02 -9.17 -0.42
C MET A 1047 -35.92 -10.67 -0.71
N GLY A 1048 -34.74 -11.16 -1.10
CA GLY A 1048 -34.46 -12.58 -1.33
C GLY A 1048 -34.94 -13.13 -2.68
N CYS A 1049 -34.76 -14.44 -2.86
CA CYS A 1049 -35.32 -15.18 -4.00
C CYS A 1049 -36.86 -15.16 -3.97
N CYS A 1050 -37.50 -15.56 -5.06
CA CYS A 1050 -38.95 -15.80 -5.02
C CYS A 1050 -39.30 -16.94 -4.03
N PRO A 1051 -40.58 -17.13 -3.64
CA PRO A 1051 -40.97 -18.15 -2.67
C PRO A 1051 -40.54 -19.59 -3.01
N MET A 1052 -40.26 -19.88 -4.29
CA MET A 1052 -39.76 -21.18 -4.78
C MET A 1052 -38.23 -21.25 -4.94
N GLY A 1053 -37.49 -20.25 -4.45
CA GLY A 1053 -36.02 -20.23 -4.44
C GLY A 1053 -35.34 -19.69 -5.70
N TYR A 1054 -36.09 -19.38 -6.76
CA TYR A 1054 -35.53 -18.89 -8.01
C TYR A 1054 -35.07 -17.43 -7.96
N GLN A 1055 -34.00 -17.14 -8.70
CA GLN A 1055 -33.48 -15.79 -8.92
C GLN A 1055 -34.43 -14.94 -9.79
N TRP A 1056 -34.34 -13.61 -9.66
CA TRP A 1056 -35.15 -12.66 -10.42
C TRP A 1056 -34.43 -12.22 -11.71
N ILE A 1057 -35.09 -12.42 -12.86
CA ILE A 1057 -34.68 -12.02 -14.20
C ILE A 1057 -35.45 -10.75 -14.59
N LYS A 1058 -34.78 -9.76 -15.20
CA LYS A 1058 -35.42 -8.50 -15.58
C LYS A 1058 -36.27 -8.67 -16.85
N GLN A 1059 -37.47 -8.09 -16.86
CA GLN A 1059 -38.37 -8.02 -18.02
C GLN A 1059 -38.89 -6.59 -18.22
N GLY A 1060 -39.58 -6.33 -19.33
CA GLY A 1060 -40.20 -5.02 -19.59
C GLY A 1060 -41.21 -4.62 -18.52
N GLY A 1061 -40.85 -3.66 -17.65
CA GLY A 1061 -41.70 -3.13 -16.58
C GLY A 1061 -41.63 -3.88 -15.24
N GLY A 1062 -40.65 -4.77 -15.04
CA GLY A 1062 -40.48 -5.48 -13.78
C GLY A 1062 -39.45 -6.61 -13.81
N TYR A 1063 -39.59 -7.56 -12.89
CA TYR A 1063 -38.73 -8.73 -12.74
C TYR A 1063 -39.58 -10.00 -12.60
N ARG A 1064 -39.21 -11.07 -13.32
CA ARG A 1064 -39.84 -12.40 -13.27
C ARG A 1064 -38.86 -13.42 -12.70
N CYS A 1065 -39.30 -14.35 -11.86
CA CYS A 1065 -38.40 -15.38 -11.33
C CYS A 1065 -37.97 -16.37 -12.42
N ALA A 1066 -36.81 -17.01 -12.27
CA ALA A 1066 -36.25 -17.94 -13.27
C ALA A 1066 -37.10 -19.19 -13.52
N GLY A 1067 -37.96 -19.61 -12.59
CA GLY A 1067 -38.99 -20.63 -12.81
C GLY A 1067 -40.20 -20.14 -13.64
N GLY A 1068 -40.30 -18.83 -13.92
CA GLY A 1068 -41.33 -18.16 -14.73
C GLY A 1068 -42.63 -17.77 -14.00
N SER A 1069 -42.88 -18.37 -12.84
CA SER A 1069 -44.17 -18.34 -12.11
C SER A 1069 -44.50 -17.03 -11.39
N HIS A 1070 -43.51 -16.30 -10.87
CA HIS A 1070 -43.69 -15.09 -10.06
C HIS A 1070 -43.20 -13.84 -10.79
N PHE A 1071 -43.95 -12.73 -10.70
CA PHE A 1071 -43.61 -11.44 -11.32
C PHE A 1071 -43.78 -10.28 -10.34
N MET A 1072 -42.81 -9.37 -10.29
CA MET A 1072 -42.83 -8.12 -9.54
C MET A 1072 -42.72 -6.95 -10.50
N SER A 1073 -43.62 -5.97 -10.41
CA SER A 1073 -43.53 -4.78 -11.26
C SER A 1073 -42.50 -3.77 -10.74
N ASP A 1074 -41.97 -2.91 -11.61
CA ASP A 1074 -41.09 -1.80 -11.21
C ASP A 1074 -41.79 -0.82 -10.25
N ALA A 1075 -43.13 -0.75 -10.26
CA ALA A 1075 -43.91 0.05 -9.31
C ALA A 1075 -43.95 -0.58 -7.90
N SER A 1076 -43.78 -1.90 -7.80
CA SER A 1076 -43.70 -2.64 -6.54
C SER A 1076 -42.30 -2.55 -5.88
N LEU A 1077 -41.32 -1.94 -6.58
CA LEU A 1077 -39.91 -1.84 -6.19
C LEU A 1077 -39.45 -0.40 -5.85
N ARG A 1078 -40.38 0.57 -5.87
CA ARG A 1078 -40.10 2.00 -5.66
C ARG A 1078 -40.33 2.47 -4.23
#